data_AF-A0A7V2U9D3-F1
#
_entry.id   AF-A0A7V2U9D3-F1
#
_cell.length_a   1.000
_cell.length_b   1.000
_cell.length_c   1.000
_cell.angle_alpha   90.00
_cell.angle_beta   90.00
_cell.angle_gamma   90.00
#
_symmetry.space_group_name_H-M   'P 1'
#
loop_
_entity.id
_entity.type
_entity.pdbx_description
1 polymer ?
#
loop_
_entity_poly.entity_id
_entity_poly.type
_entity_poly.pdbx_seq_one_letter_code
_entity_poly.pdbx_strand_id
1 'polypeptide(L)'
;MRRWIAGLLALLGSLLAVGGEAKLQVLLPLGRTAYQTNEAVHVAVVRSGTEALAAGNLVLNVSGDNGSKMSFTLPIGAAPVVGKDARATEHLHLNAWLLRPGSYVVEVACDGATASVAIEVHSHVRKSDFKLIPWGRAQKNQKLAEGEDSLGFNLIYAHYTNDDDANYIRAGCDVMPNCTMGGGHQMDLRQECDWSDPYVARGGTARVVQRALQMRTRPNVPGIHFYDEPGLTWTKDPVTGQGTPHGIPAQVRAYQSAFDREWLSHHKLDPNNPDHVRQWKHWALWKLGFMDAAWKEAAFGVNYVEPGYLTATQSQYGWSAFTDGYYFNVVRSLPIVSGHGGYHDYGPGYFNPSYFLEVARARDLAKPCWYLPCWYGNTTSDEFRLEQYLSFQTNIQGMQTPPDCDPFEPAKKPAAQGVVESNHLMARLGTIFTTMPVTRPPVAMLFSLSNLIQEQVETKGKVNYAHDSDHGRNLPLAYLAGKLIQQQFMFVVDEDVVDGTLAANHKAVLLTTIRFLDPPVIAALEEFAARGGLVLATSDCKVQIKGAVNLGVTPAMPDAEIIRKLAEAKQYKEMAPYTTVGKWFQGAMPLAKAIKGQLDKAGIKPVFECDNPYIVATRQAVGDIEYLFAVNAEYDYKANQYLSMKPAVATIALPDDGRAVYDAVRGGAFAELKGGTKGTFRFGPGQMHVFARTARPIGAVKALTPVLTRDLTLAQAPIRVEVGATLLDAKGGVLSGSAPLHIRVIDPLGATRYERFVATRLGAATLSLPLGANDPAGQWRVGVRELLSGTEDSAPFAYQPLEKCGMLAGATHRAVFFPPDFDRVHRFARIAREATIVTGKGDYAAAADRLVKILDPWGLRCKVVAADAVAKPRELRPEEAETWVGLEFGRAKPGRDNSPAKAGFDIAGHVILLGTPQDNPLIAHIEKMKVLPYAPKADEMPGRARGYIAWQRDIIGHGQESITLIAYDAEGMAEAVGTLYEMVAGIQPLTPWRMPVANSIAPATAAPGLLPALKTAWVAVLPDRIDAMKVEGGRLSVVTHDGSLSTLTADGKVASQKALASVVEPAPAGADAAAEELARKRCPADRIVKLVAAVGDRIAVAHWGGTLIVYDKAGEAKSRQQLPQDATALAWLGDTLVVGLADGRVVALAAK
;
A
#
# COMPACT_ATOMS: atom_id res chain seq x y z
N MET A 1 -29.36 14.46 -5.92
CA MET A 1 -30.58 15.25 -5.65
C MET A 1 -31.14 15.08 -4.22
N ARG A 2 -31.11 13.89 -3.60
CA ARG A 2 -31.46 13.72 -2.16
C ARG A 2 -30.51 14.40 -1.15
N ARG A 3 -29.29 14.77 -1.58
CA ARG A 3 -28.28 15.49 -0.74
C ARG A 3 -28.59 16.98 -0.51
N TRP A 4 -29.44 17.60 -1.32
CA TRP A 4 -29.82 19.02 -1.13
C TRP A 4 -30.96 19.22 -0.13
N ILE A 5 -31.61 18.13 0.33
CA ILE A 5 -32.69 18.19 1.32
C ILE A 5 -32.15 18.02 2.75
N ALA A 6 -30.98 17.38 2.94
CA ALA A 6 -30.38 17.21 4.26
C ALA A 6 -29.70 18.49 4.81
N GLY A 7 -29.24 19.40 3.94
CA GLY A 7 -28.60 20.65 4.33
C GLY A 7 -29.54 21.83 4.58
N LEU A 8 -30.80 21.75 4.13
CA LEU A 8 -31.79 22.83 4.28
C LEU A 8 -32.78 22.63 5.44
N LEU A 9 -32.83 21.44 6.05
CA LEU A 9 -33.64 21.18 7.25
C LEU A 9 -32.97 21.64 8.56
N ALA A 10 -31.73 22.14 8.50
CA ALA A 10 -31.01 22.68 9.65
C ALA A 10 -31.22 24.19 9.90
N LEU A 11 -32.06 24.89 9.09
CA LEU A 11 -32.12 26.36 9.13
C LEU A 11 -33.51 27.02 9.07
N LEU A 12 -34.62 26.27 9.28
CA LEU A 12 -35.97 26.86 9.30
C LEU A 12 -36.90 26.35 10.43
N GLY A 13 -36.31 25.82 11.51
CA GLY A 13 -37.03 25.39 12.72
C GLY A 13 -36.88 26.36 13.89
N SER A 14 -37.04 27.66 13.68
CA SER A 14 -37.07 28.63 14.77
C SER A 14 -38.06 29.74 14.45
N LEU A 15 -39.31 29.54 14.84
CA LEU A 15 -40.19 30.58 15.38
C LEU A 15 -41.48 29.92 15.89
N LEU A 16 -41.72 30.10 17.19
CA LEU A 16 -42.91 29.75 17.99
C LEU A 16 -42.98 28.31 18.52
N ALA A 17 -42.30 28.04 19.62
CA ALA A 17 -42.70 27.02 20.60
C ALA A 17 -42.76 27.68 21.99
N VAL A 18 -43.99 27.88 22.48
CA VAL A 18 -44.28 28.14 23.90
C VAL A 18 -44.48 26.75 24.52
N GLY A 19 -43.51 26.29 25.32
CA GLY A 19 -43.54 24.99 26.02
C GLY A 19 -42.12 24.48 26.30
N GLY A 20 -41.79 24.24 27.58
CA GLY A 20 -40.46 23.83 28.07
C GLY A 20 -40.07 22.38 27.76
N GLU A 21 -40.13 21.95 26.50
CA GLU A 21 -39.74 20.58 26.10
C GLU A 21 -38.22 20.39 26.04
N ALA A 22 -37.76 19.23 26.52
CA ALA A 22 -36.37 18.79 26.40
C ALA A 22 -35.99 18.57 24.93
N LYS A 23 -34.75 18.90 24.58
CA LYS A 23 -34.16 18.75 23.25
C LYS A 23 -33.03 17.73 23.30
N LEU A 24 -32.93 16.90 22.26
CA LEU A 24 -31.85 15.95 22.05
C LEU A 24 -31.06 16.27 20.78
N GLN A 25 -29.76 16.03 20.84
CA GLN A 25 -28.87 16.08 19.69
C GLN A 25 -27.94 14.86 19.74
N VAL A 26 -27.78 14.19 18.60
CA VAL A 26 -26.81 13.10 18.44
C VAL A 26 -25.62 13.64 17.65
N LEU A 27 -24.44 13.46 18.23
CA LEU A 27 -23.15 13.88 17.66
C LEU A 27 -22.28 12.64 17.43
N LEU A 28 -21.45 12.69 16.39
CA LEU A 28 -20.41 11.70 16.11
C LEU A 28 -19.06 12.35 16.45
N PRO A 29 -18.45 12.06 17.61
CA PRO A 29 -17.25 12.78 18.08
C PRO A 29 -16.04 12.70 17.15
N LEU A 30 -15.95 11.66 16.31
CA LEU A 30 -14.91 11.50 15.29
C LEU A 30 -15.16 12.30 14.00
N GLY A 31 -16.31 12.98 13.88
CA GLY A 31 -16.63 13.86 12.75
C GLY A 31 -16.90 13.16 11.42
N ARG A 32 -17.15 11.84 11.41
CA ARG A 32 -17.41 11.05 10.19
C ARG A 32 -18.60 10.12 10.35
N THR A 33 -19.21 9.72 9.23
CA THR A 33 -20.39 8.84 9.20
C THR A 33 -20.10 7.42 8.70
N ALA A 34 -18.94 7.18 8.08
CA ALA A 34 -18.54 5.85 7.64
C ALA A 34 -17.51 5.24 8.58
N TYR A 35 -17.74 3.98 8.93
CA TYR A 35 -16.97 3.20 9.88
C TYR A 35 -16.61 1.83 9.29
N GLN A 36 -15.64 1.15 9.87
CA GLN A 36 -15.27 -0.23 9.53
C GLN A 36 -15.73 -1.23 10.59
N THR A 37 -15.84 -2.50 10.22
CA THR A 37 -16.20 -3.57 11.17
C THR A 37 -15.08 -3.90 12.17
N ASN A 38 -13.95 -3.19 12.21
CA ASN A 38 -12.85 -3.39 13.17
C ASN A 38 -12.67 -2.23 14.17
N GLU A 39 -13.68 -1.38 14.35
CA GLU A 39 -13.61 -0.23 15.25
C GLU A 39 -14.86 -0.05 16.12
N ALA A 40 -14.84 0.98 16.97
CA ALA A 40 -16.00 1.43 17.72
C ALA A 40 -16.60 2.69 17.07
N VAL A 41 -17.93 2.75 17.00
CA VAL A 41 -18.66 3.98 16.66
C VAL A 41 -18.89 4.76 17.95
N HIS A 42 -18.23 5.89 18.10
CA HIS A 42 -18.43 6.79 19.23
C HIS A 42 -19.63 7.70 18.95
N VAL A 43 -20.52 7.83 19.93
CA VAL A 43 -21.74 8.63 19.84
C VAL A 43 -21.83 9.50 21.09
N ALA A 44 -22.06 10.80 20.93
CA ALA A 44 -22.35 11.70 22.05
C ALA A 44 -23.79 12.19 21.94
N VAL A 45 -24.54 12.09 23.04
CA VAL A 45 -25.93 12.53 23.12
C VAL A 45 -26.00 13.75 24.03
N VAL A 46 -26.31 14.91 23.44
CA VAL A 46 -26.51 16.15 24.19
C VAL A 46 -28.00 16.28 24.50
N ARG A 47 -28.33 16.35 25.78
CA ARG A 47 -29.67 16.60 26.30
C ARG A 47 -29.71 18.00 26.89
N SER A 48 -30.72 18.79 26.54
CA SER A 48 -30.89 20.16 27.06
C SER A 48 -32.35 20.52 27.28
N GLY A 49 -32.64 21.38 28.25
CA GLY A 49 -33.99 21.86 28.54
C GLY A 49 -33.96 23.16 29.34
N THR A 50 -35.08 23.89 29.37
CA THR A 50 -35.21 25.09 30.22
C THR A 50 -35.46 24.75 31.69
N GLU A 51 -35.88 23.50 31.96
CA GLU A 51 -36.10 22.94 33.28
C GLU A 51 -35.07 21.83 33.58
N ALA A 52 -34.94 21.43 34.84
CA ALA A 52 -34.04 20.35 35.23
C ALA A 52 -34.43 19.03 34.55
N LEU A 53 -33.43 18.30 34.03
CA LEU A 53 -33.65 16.99 33.42
C LEU A 53 -33.62 15.90 34.51
N ALA A 54 -34.60 15.01 34.51
CA ALA A 54 -34.67 13.92 35.49
C ALA A 54 -33.68 12.79 35.16
N ALA A 55 -33.31 12.02 36.19
CA ALA A 55 -32.65 10.74 35.99
C ALA A 55 -33.64 9.75 35.35
N GLY A 56 -33.14 8.82 34.53
CA GLY A 56 -34.03 7.93 33.80
C GLY A 56 -33.29 6.95 32.90
N ASN A 57 -33.92 6.61 31.79
CA ASN A 57 -33.38 5.70 30.79
C ASN A 57 -33.25 6.40 29.44
N LEU A 58 -32.09 6.19 28.80
CA LEU A 58 -31.84 6.50 27.40
C LEU A 58 -31.99 5.23 26.59
N VAL A 59 -32.83 5.26 25.55
CA VAL A 59 -32.97 4.14 24.61
C VAL A 59 -32.20 4.46 23.34
N LEU A 60 -31.22 3.61 23.02
CA LEU A 60 -30.44 3.66 21.79
C LEU A 60 -30.94 2.58 20.83
N ASN A 61 -31.53 2.99 19.72
CA ASN A 61 -32.00 2.12 18.65
C ASN A 61 -31.03 2.18 17.46
N VAL A 62 -30.70 1.02 16.89
CA VAL A 62 -29.88 0.91 15.68
C VAL A 62 -30.66 0.09 14.67
N SER A 63 -31.09 0.72 13.57
CA SER A 63 -31.92 0.10 12.53
C SER A 63 -31.16 0.05 11.20
N GLY A 64 -31.02 -1.14 10.63
CA GLY A 64 -30.39 -1.35 9.31
C GLY A 64 -31.41 -1.33 8.17
N ASP A 65 -30.97 -0.89 6.99
CA ASP A 65 -31.77 -0.94 5.75
C ASP A 65 -32.11 -2.39 5.29
N ASN A 66 -31.35 -3.35 5.79
CA ASN A 66 -31.54 -4.80 5.62
C ASN A 66 -32.61 -5.41 6.56
N GLY A 67 -33.34 -4.57 7.30
CA GLY A 67 -34.40 -4.97 8.23
C GLY A 67 -33.91 -5.36 9.63
N SER A 68 -32.60 -5.38 9.89
CA SER A 68 -32.07 -5.61 11.24
C SER A 68 -32.45 -4.48 12.19
N LYS A 69 -32.72 -4.82 13.46
CA LYS A 69 -33.07 -3.85 14.51
C LYS A 69 -32.41 -4.23 15.82
N MET A 70 -31.79 -3.29 16.50
CA MET A 70 -31.17 -3.48 17.80
C MET A 70 -31.60 -2.36 18.73
N SER A 71 -31.82 -2.66 20.00
CA SER A 71 -32.23 -1.67 21.00
C SER A 71 -31.48 -1.89 22.31
N PHE A 72 -31.01 -0.81 22.93
CA PHE A 72 -30.22 -0.82 24.16
C PHE A 72 -30.74 0.25 25.12
N THR A 73 -31.08 -0.13 26.36
CA THR A 73 -31.54 0.79 27.40
C THR A 73 -30.41 1.07 28.38
N LEU A 74 -30.06 2.35 28.54
CA LEU A 74 -28.93 2.81 29.33
C LEU A 74 -29.41 3.74 30.44
N PRO A 75 -29.03 3.50 31.71
CA PRO A 75 -29.37 4.41 32.80
C PRO A 75 -28.57 5.70 32.69
N ILE A 76 -29.23 6.83 32.95
CA ILE A 76 -28.67 8.18 32.83
C ILE A 76 -29.01 9.04 34.06
N GLY A 77 -28.15 10.01 34.35
CA GLY A 77 -28.29 10.90 35.51
C GLY A 77 -29.26 12.07 35.28
N ALA A 78 -29.66 12.70 36.39
CA ALA A 78 -30.35 13.99 36.35
C ALA A 78 -29.37 15.12 35.97
N ALA A 79 -29.87 16.18 35.34
CA ALA A 79 -29.08 17.37 35.03
C ALA A 79 -29.77 18.63 35.61
N PRO A 80 -29.12 19.37 36.52
CA PRO A 80 -29.67 20.60 37.06
C PRO A 80 -29.62 21.74 36.04
N VAL A 81 -30.42 22.79 36.27
CA VAL A 81 -30.32 24.05 35.51
C VAL A 81 -29.06 24.79 35.97
N VAL A 82 -28.17 25.11 35.02
CA VAL A 82 -26.96 25.90 35.26
C VAL A 82 -27.00 27.12 34.33
N GLY A 83 -27.11 28.32 34.92
CA GLY A 83 -27.30 29.54 34.15
C GLY A 83 -28.72 29.62 33.56
N LYS A 84 -28.88 29.34 32.26
CA LYS A 84 -30.17 29.50 31.53
C LYS A 84 -30.82 28.19 31.11
N ASP A 85 -30.11 27.07 31.17
CA ASP A 85 -30.60 25.76 30.74
C ASP A 85 -30.03 24.62 31.61
N ALA A 86 -30.76 23.51 31.70
CA ALA A 86 -30.20 22.23 32.11
C ALA A 86 -29.59 21.55 30.90
N ARG A 87 -28.39 20.98 31.07
CA ARG A 87 -27.68 20.30 29.98
C ARG A 87 -26.77 19.19 30.48
N ALA A 88 -26.77 18.06 29.78
CA ALA A 88 -25.83 16.97 30.02
C ALA A 88 -25.43 16.29 28.70
N THR A 89 -24.27 15.63 28.70
CA THR A 89 -23.75 14.88 27.56
C THR A 89 -23.46 13.44 27.96
N GLU A 90 -24.12 12.50 27.28
CA GLU A 90 -23.87 11.07 27.45
C GLU A 90 -22.97 10.55 26.33
N HIS A 91 -21.83 9.98 26.70
CA HIS A 91 -20.88 9.37 25.76
C HIS A 91 -21.15 7.88 25.65
N LEU A 92 -21.58 7.45 24.47
CA LEU A 92 -21.97 6.09 24.14
C LEU A 92 -20.98 5.50 23.11
N HIS A 93 -20.94 4.17 23.05
CA HIS A 93 -20.21 3.44 22.01
C HIS A 93 -21.11 2.39 21.36
N LEU A 94 -20.84 2.08 20.09
CA LEU A 94 -21.31 0.88 19.41
C LEU A 94 -20.10 0.07 18.93
N ASN A 95 -20.06 -1.23 19.17
CA ASN A 95 -18.98 -2.11 18.71
C ASN A 95 -19.25 -2.59 17.27
N ALA A 96 -18.53 -2.04 16.28
CA ALA A 96 -18.74 -2.39 14.88
C ALA A 96 -18.24 -3.80 14.52
N TRP A 97 -17.43 -4.46 15.36
CA TRP A 97 -17.11 -5.89 15.21
C TRP A 97 -18.35 -6.78 15.27
N LEU A 98 -19.41 -6.31 15.93
CA LEU A 98 -20.68 -7.02 16.08
C LEU A 98 -21.76 -6.48 15.13
N LEU A 99 -21.40 -5.61 14.18
CA LEU A 99 -22.29 -5.11 13.14
C LEU A 99 -21.92 -5.70 11.78
N ARG A 100 -22.92 -6.16 11.05
CA ARG A 100 -22.79 -6.47 9.62
C ARG A 100 -22.53 -5.16 8.83
N PRO A 101 -21.75 -5.17 7.74
CA PRO A 101 -21.69 -4.04 6.83
C PRO A 101 -23.07 -3.66 6.29
N GLY A 102 -23.35 -2.36 6.21
CA GLY A 102 -24.63 -1.82 5.78
C GLY A 102 -24.84 -0.37 6.20
N SER A 103 -25.99 0.20 5.80
CA SER A 103 -26.43 1.52 6.23
C SER A 103 -27.34 1.40 7.45
N TYR A 104 -27.09 2.25 8.46
CA TYR A 104 -27.81 2.24 9.72
C TYR A 104 -28.32 3.63 10.09
N VAL A 105 -29.48 3.67 10.75
CA VAL A 105 -29.95 4.83 11.51
C VAL A 105 -29.73 4.54 12.98
N VAL A 106 -28.93 5.40 13.63
CA VAL A 106 -28.75 5.41 15.08
C VAL A 106 -29.69 6.46 15.65
N GLU A 107 -30.69 6.02 16.39
CA GLU A 107 -31.70 6.86 17.01
C GLU A 107 -31.59 6.76 18.53
N VAL A 108 -31.78 7.89 19.20
CA VAL A 108 -31.79 7.99 20.65
C VAL A 108 -33.12 8.60 21.09
N ALA A 109 -33.73 8.01 22.11
CA ALA A 109 -34.94 8.49 22.75
C ALA A 109 -34.76 8.63 24.27
N CYS A 110 -35.04 9.82 24.81
CA CYS A 110 -35.15 10.11 26.25
C CYS A 110 -35.84 11.48 26.48
N ASP A 111 -36.33 11.71 27.70
CA ASP A 111 -37.03 12.95 28.09
C ASP A 111 -38.19 13.36 27.16
N GLY A 112 -38.87 12.39 26.54
CA GLY A 112 -39.96 12.65 25.59
C GLY A 112 -39.50 13.13 24.20
N ALA A 113 -38.20 13.26 23.97
CA ALA A 113 -37.61 13.68 22.71
C ALA A 113 -36.86 12.53 22.02
N THR A 114 -36.65 12.68 20.70
CA THR A 114 -35.89 11.75 19.88
C THR A 114 -34.93 12.50 18.96
N ALA A 115 -33.75 11.93 18.72
CA ALA A 115 -32.81 12.43 17.72
C ALA A 115 -32.10 11.26 17.03
N SER A 116 -31.68 11.44 15.78
CA SER A 116 -31.04 10.38 15.02
C SER A 116 -29.92 10.88 14.12
N VAL A 117 -29.04 9.96 13.75
CA VAL A 117 -27.96 10.16 12.79
C VAL A 117 -27.79 8.91 11.92
N ALA A 118 -27.47 9.10 10.64
CA ALA A 118 -27.17 8.00 9.74
C ALA A 118 -25.67 7.67 9.77
N ILE A 119 -25.35 6.38 9.80
CA ILE A 119 -23.98 5.87 9.68
C ILE A 119 -23.93 4.74 8.66
N GLU A 120 -22.73 4.47 8.15
CA GLU A 120 -22.44 3.34 7.28
C GLU A 120 -21.32 2.52 7.88
N VAL A 121 -21.46 1.19 7.86
CA VAL A 121 -20.43 0.25 8.30
C VAL A 121 -19.94 -0.54 7.09
N HIS A 122 -18.64 -0.55 6.86
CA HIS A 122 -17.98 -1.24 5.75
C HIS A 122 -17.06 -2.34 6.28
N SER A 123 -16.77 -3.36 5.46
CA SER A 123 -15.81 -4.37 5.89
C SER A 123 -14.38 -3.82 5.88
N HIS A 124 -13.60 -4.17 6.90
CA HIS A 124 -12.14 -3.96 6.90
C HIS A 124 -11.38 -5.05 6.14
N VAL A 125 -12.05 -6.12 5.72
CA VAL A 125 -11.41 -7.24 5.01
C VAL A 125 -11.31 -6.90 3.53
N ARG A 126 -10.09 -6.87 2.99
CA ARG A 126 -9.80 -6.65 1.56
C ARG A 126 -9.95 -7.93 0.76
N LYS A 127 -10.25 -7.83 -0.53
CA LYS A 127 -10.42 -8.97 -1.43
C LYS A 127 -9.09 -9.65 -1.69
N SER A 128 -8.03 -8.90 -2.00
CA SER A 128 -6.70 -9.46 -2.23
C SER A 128 -5.72 -9.14 -1.12
N ASP A 129 -4.84 -10.11 -0.82
CA ASP A 129 -3.69 -9.88 0.06
C ASP A 129 -2.50 -9.22 -0.69
N PHE A 130 -2.52 -9.24 -2.03
CA PHE A 130 -1.54 -8.52 -2.84
C PHE A 130 -1.87 -7.02 -2.86
N LYS A 131 -0.89 -6.15 -2.59
CA LYS A 131 -1.14 -4.72 -2.48
C LYS A 131 -1.18 -4.03 -3.84
N LEU A 132 -2.24 -3.28 -4.09
CA LEU A 132 -2.43 -2.50 -5.31
C LEU A 132 -2.61 -1.05 -4.90
N ILE A 133 -1.65 -0.22 -5.28
CA ILE A 133 -1.41 1.07 -4.65
C ILE A 133 -1.33 2.21 -5.68
N PRO A 134 -2.24 3.18 -5.71
CA PRO A 134 -2.01 4.44 -6.38
C PRO A 134 -1.32 5.42 -5.44
N TRP A 135 -0.42 6.22 -6.00
CA TRP A 135 0.03 7.46 -5.37
C TRP A 135 -1.07 8.51 -5.53
N GLY A 136 -2.08 8.40 -4.68
CA GLY A 136 -3.41 8.96 -4.88
C GLY A 136 -3.44 10.47 -5.10
N ARG A 137 -4.15 10.86 -6.17
CA ARG A 137 -4.50 12.25 -6.48
C ARG A 137 -6.00 12.52 -6.44
N ALA A 138 -6.83 11.48 -6.43
CA ALA A 138 -8.27 11.60 -6.36
C ALA A 138 -8.75 12.48 -5.19
N GLN A 139 -9.66 13.41 -5.48
CA GLN A 139 -10.21 14.35 -4.51
C GLN A 139 -11.71 14.14 -4.32
N LYS A 140 -12.20 14.46 -3.11
CA LYS A 140 -13.63 14.43 -2.77
C LYS A 140 -14.27 13.10 -3.21
N ASN A 141 -15.29 13.14 -4.05
CA ASN A 141 -16.04 11.96 -4.50
C ASN A 141 -15.29 11.08 -5.50
N GLN A 142 -14.22 11.56 -6.14
CA GLN A 142 -13.42 10.74 -7.09
C GLN A 142 -12.87 9.48 -6.39
N LYS A 143 -12.53 9.62 -5.10
CA LYS A 143 -12.02 8.54 -4.25
C LYS A 143 -12.93 7.32 -4.14
N LEU A 144 -14.24 7.49 -4.36
CA LEU A 144 -15.21 6.39 -4.23
C LEU A 144 -14.98 5.30 -5.28
N ALA A 145 -14.42 5.64 -6.44
CA ALA A 145 -14.18 4.71 -7.54
C ALA A 145 -12.84 3.97 -7.44
N GLU A 146 -11.98 4.27 -6.46
CA GLU A 146 -10.62 3.70 -6.36
C GLU A 146 -10.60 2.20 -6.02
N GLY A 147 -11.64 1.73 -5.32
CA GLY A 147 -11.65 0.40 -4.69
C GLY A 147 -11.48 -0.81 -5.61
N GLU A 148 -11.25 -1.97 -4.99
CA GLU A 148 -11.02 -3.28 -5.65
C GLU A 148 -12.11 -3.69 -6.65
N ASP A 149 -13.34 -3.19 -6.50
CA ASP A 149 -14.48 -3.48 -7.40
C ASP A 149 -14.66 -2.45 -8.53
N SER A 150 -13.74 -1.50 -8.63
CA SER A 150 -13.74 -0.45 -9.65
C SER A 150 -12.31 -0.30 -10.19
N LEU A 151 -11.51 0.68 -9.76
CA LEU A 151 -10.17 0.88 -10.33
C LEU A 151 -9.13 -0.17 -9.86
N GLY A 152 -9.48 -0.98 -8.86
CA GLY A 152 -8.72 -2.17 -8.48
C GLY A 152 -7.74 -1.96 -7.33
N PHE A 153 -7.81 -0.85 -6.60
CA PHE A 153 -6.88 -0.55 -5.51
C PHE A 153 -7.40 -0.99 -4.14
N ASN A 154 -6.47 -1.40 -3.26
CA ASN A 154 -6.78 -1.78 -1.88
C ASN A 154 -5.99 -1.01 -0.82
N LEU A 155 -4.99 -0.23 -1.23
CA LEU A 155 -4.22 0.66 -0.36
C LEU A 155 -3.89 1.94 -1.11
N ILE A 156 -4.23 3.10 -0.57
CA ILE A 156 -3.94 4.40 -1.18
C ILE A 156 -2.74 5.04 -0.51
N TYR A 157 -1.71 5.39 -1.27
CA TYR A 157 -0.63 6.25 -0.82
C TYR A 157 -1.07 7.70 -0.94
N ALA A 158 -1.48 8.31 0.16
CA ALA A 158 -2.18 9.59 0.14
C ALA A 158 -1.27 10.76 0.54
N HIS A 159 -0.74 11.44 -0.47
CA HIS A 159 0.06 12.66 -0.26
C HIS A 159 -0.81 13.78 0.33
N TYR A 160 -2.11 13.74 0.03
CA TYR A 160 -3.15 14.64 0.54
C TYR A 160 -4.19 13.84 1.34
N THR A 161 -3.92 13.61 2.63
CA THR A 161 -4.68 12.72 3.53
C THR A 161 -6.08 13.22 3.94
N ASN A 162 -6.55 14.35 3.40
CA ASN A 162 -7.85 14.90 3.79
C ASN A 162 -8.96 14.02 3.22
N ASP A 163 -9.47 13.14 4.07
CA ASP A 163 -10.62 12.26 3.81
C ASP A 163 -11.66 12.43 4.92
N ASP A 164 -12.01 13.68 5.20
CA ASP A 164 -12.95 14.05 6.27
C ASP A 164 -14.34 13.42 6.02
N ASP A 165 -14.70 13.23 4.75
CA ASP A 165 -15.91 12.53 4.35
C ASP A 165 -15.81 11.00 4.49
N ALA A 166 -14.64 10.42 4.80
CA ALA A 166 -14.39 8.97 4.86
C ALA A 166 -14.74 8.22 3.55
N ASN A 167 -14.37 8.79 2.39
CA ASN A 167 -14.65 8.17 1.09
C ASN A 167 -13.80 6.93 0.83
N TYR A 168 -12.57 6.84 1.36
CA TYR A 168 -11.76 5.63 1.19
C TYR A 168 -12.31 4.43 1.96
N ILE A 169 -12.97 4.65 3.12
CA ILE A 169 -13.70 3.60 3.81
C ILE A 169 -14.84 3.06 2.92
N ARG A 170 -15.61 3.96 2.28
CA ARG A 170 -16.69 3.58 1.37
C ARG A 170 -16.20 2.83 0.13
N ALA A 171 -15.05 3.25 -0.41
CA ALA A 171 -14.40 2.59 -1.52
C ALA A 171 -13.84 1.20 -1.16
N GLY A 172 -13.71 0.87 0.14
CA GLY A 172 -13.08 -0.37 0.58
C GLY A 172 -11.55 -0.33 0.56
N CYS A 173 -10.95 0.86 0.61
CA CYS A 173 -9.49 1.04 0.56
C CYS A 173 -8.89 1.27 1.95
N ASP A 174 -7.68 0.78 2.16
CA ASP A 174 -6.78 1.31 3.18
C ASP A 174 -6.14 2.61 2.70
N VAL A 175 -5.64 3.45 3.62
CA VAL A 175 -4.94 4.68 3.29
C VAL A 175 -3.69 4.86 4.16
N MET A 176 -2.54 4.99 3.52
CA MET A 176 -1.26 5.24 4.16
C MET A 176 -0.79 6.64 3.75
N PRO A 177 -0.69 7.60 4.68
CA PRO A 177 0.00 8.86 4.41
C PRO A 177 1.40 8.58 3.89
N ASN A 178 1.75 9.13 2.74
CA ASN A 178 3.07 8.96 2.14
C ASN A 178 3.84 10.27 2.08
N CYS A 179 5.15 10.12 1.91
CA CYS A 179 6.10 11.23 1.75
C CYS A 179 5.87 12.35 2.78
N THR A 180 5.69 11.96 4.05
CA THR A 180 5.43 12.90 5.15
C THR A 180 6.55 13.95 5.27
N MET A 181 7.73 13.64 4.73
CA MET A 181 8.88 14.53 4.62
C MET A 181 9.53 14.44 3.23
N GLY A 182 10.08 15.56 2.76
CA GLY A 182 10.99 15.55 1.60
C GLY A 182 12.37 15.02 2.00
N GLY A 183 13.01 14.31 1.09
CA GLY A 183 14.36 13.77 1.22
C GLY A 183 15.46 14.70 0.70
N GLY A 184 16.70 14.20 0.70
CA GLY A 184 17.88 14.96 0.31
C GLY A 184 17.84 15.39 -1.17
N HIS A 185 17.39 14.51 -2.07
CA HIS A 185 17.37 14.79 -3.52
C HIS A 185 16.28 15.79 -3.91
N GLN A 186 15.13 15.78 -3.23
CA GLN A 186 14.04 16.75 -3.44
C GLN A 186 14.33 18.13 -2.85
N MET A 187 15.29 18.22 -1.93
CA MET A 187 15.59 19.42 -1.16
C MET A 187 16.97 19.99 -1.46
N ASP A 188 17.50 19.72 -2.66
CA ASP A 188 18.80 20.19 -3.16
C ASP A 188 19.97 19.90 -2.20
N LEU A 189 19.93 18.76 -1.49
CA LEU A 189 20.98 18.31 -0.58
C LEU A 189 21.37 19.40 0.43
N ARG A 190 20.36 20.06 1.02
CA ARG A 190 20.56 21.05 2.08
C ARG A 190 20.98 20.38 3.40
N GLN A 191 21.62 21.14 4.29
CA GLN A 191 22.11 20.63 5.59
C GLN A 191 20.95 20.26 6.52
N GLU A 192 19.82 20.96 6.45
CA GLU A 192 18.57 20.58 7.15
C GLU A 192 17.92 19.27 6.64
N CYS A 193 18.58 18.55 5.71
CA CYS A 193 18.20 17.24 5.21
C CYS A 193 19.30 16.18 5.44
N ASP A 194 20.33 16.48 6.24
CA ASP A 194 21.35 15.50 6.62
C ASP A 194 20.80 14.51 7.64
N TRP A 195 20.35 13.35 7.17
CA TRP A 195 19.83 12.28 8.04
C TRP A 195 20.86 11.69 9.01
N SER A 196 22.14 12.05 8.89
CA SER A 196 23.16 11.71 9.90
C SER A 196 23.20 12.67 11.10
N ASP A 197 22.60 13.86 11.00
CA ASP A 197 22.53 14.82 12.10
C ASP A 197 21.35 14.47 13.06
N PRO A 198 21.61 14.28 14.37
CA PRO A 198 20.56 14.01 15.34
C PRO A 198 19.43 15.05 15.40
N TYR A 199 19.69 16.33 15.11
CA TYR A 199 18.66 17.38 15.10
C TYR A 199 17.70 17.22 13.91
N VAL A 200 18.22 16.81 12.75
CA VAL A 200 17.44 16.51 11.55
C VAL A 200 16.62 15.24 11.75
N ALA A 201 17.25 14.16 12.24
CA ALA A 201 16.55 12.88 12.49
C ALA A 201 15.42 13.02 13.52
N ARG A 202 15.64 13.76 14.62
CA ARG A 202 14.60 14.00 15.63
C ARG A 202 13.46 14.87 15.11
N GLY A 203 13.75 15.93 14.36
CA GLY A 203 12.70 16.76 13.76
C GLY A 203 11.91 16.01 12.68
N GLY A 204 12.57 15.13 11.91
CA GLY A 204 11.87 14.22 11.01
C GLY A 204 10.94 13.25 11.74
N THR A 205 11.41 12.70 12.85
CA THR A 205 10.61 11.83 13.73
C THR A 205 9.38 12.53 14.27
N ALA A 206 9.52 13.79 14.72
CA ALA A 206 8.39 14.58 15.19
C ALA A 206 7.29 14.74 14.12
N ARG A 207 7.66 14.92 12.84
CA ARG A 207 6.70 15.06 11.74
C ARG A 207 5.92 13.76 11.45
N VAL A 208 6.58 12.60 11.49
CA VAL A 208 5.88 11.31 11.31
C VAL A 208 5.03 10.95 12.53
N VAL A 209 5.46 11.32 13.74
CA VAL A 209 4.66 11.19 14.97
C VAL A 209 3.39 12.03 14.89
N GLN A 210 3.49 13.27 14.43
CA GLN A 210 2.33 14.14 14.19
C GLN A 210 1.36 13.52 13.20
N ARG A 211 1.88 13.00 12.08
CA ARG A 211 1.04 12.32 11.09
C ARG A 211 0.38 11.07 11.66
N ALA A 212 1.10 10.28 12.46
CA ALA A 212 0.54 9.12 13.14
C ALA A 212 -0.61 9.51 14.09
N LEU A 213 -0.42 10.58 14.88
CA LEU A 213 -1.45 11.12 15.79
C LEU A 213 -2.68 11.63 15.05
N GLN A 214 -2.51 12.29 13.89
CA GLN A 214 -3.62 12.75 13.05
C GLN A 214 -4.45 11.60 12.45
N MET A 215 -3.83 10.42 12.28
CA MET A 215 -4.46 9.30 11.59
C MET A 215 -4.99 8.20 12.53
N ARG A 216 -4.55 8.15 13.79
CA ARG A 216 -4.86 7.06 14.75
C ARG A 216 -6.34 6.80 15.03
N THR A 217 -7.22 7.72 14.65
CA THR A 217 -8.67 7.57 14.79
C THR A 217 -9.35 6.95 13.56
N ARG A 218 -8.58 6.62 12.51
CA ARG A 218 -9.06 5.98 11.27
C ARG A 218 -8.53 4.53 11.21
N PRO A 219 -9.41 3.52 11.33
CA PRO A 219 -8.96 2.11 11.37
C PRO A 219 -8.45 1.58 10.03
N ASN A 220 -8.75 2.26 8.92
CA ASN A 220 -8.25 1.90 7.60
C ASN A 220 -6.86 2.51 7.31
N VAL A 221 -6.17 3.04 8.35
CA VAL A 221 -4.79 3.49 8.25
C VAL A 221 -3.88 2.38 8.77
N PRO A 222 -3.20 1.63 7.88
CA PRO A 222 -2.35 0.53 8.30
C PRO A 222 -0.95 0.98 8.71
N GLY A 223 -0.57 2.25 8.47
CA GLY A 223 0.80 2.71 8.70
C GLY A 223 1.12 4.11 8.19
N ILE A 224 2.40 4.49 8.25
CA ILE A 224 2.95 5.78 7.79
C ILE A 224 4.15 5.54 6.88
N HIS A 225 4.17 6.21 5.72
CA HIS A 225 5.33 6.23 4.83
C HIS A 225 6.10 7.55 4.99
N PHE A 226 7.41 7.43 5.22
CA PHE A 226 8.21 8.49 5.83
C PHE A 226 8.71 9.55 4.85
N TYR A 227 9.61 9.19 3.92
CA TYR A 227 10.37 10.14 3.11
C TYR A 227 10.19 9.91 1.61
N ASP A 228 10.21 11.01 0.86
CA ASP A 228 10.32 11.04 -0.61
C ASP A 228 11.79 11.18 -1.01
N GLU A 229 12.33 10.25 -1.79
CA GLU A 229 13.73 10.25 -2.25
C GLU A 229 14.77 10.69 -1.19
N PRO A 230 14.87 10.01 -0.04
CA PRO A 230 15.82 10.40 0.99
C PRO A 230 17.25 10.06 0.60
N GLY A 231 18.24 10.73 1.19
CA GLY A 231 19.65 10.45 0.95
C GLY A 231 20.52 11.31 1.86
N LEU A 232 21.74 10.87 2.15
CA LEU A 232 22.70 11.69 2.89
C LEU A 232 23.07 12.94 2.08
N THR A 233 23.27 14.04 2.79
CA THR A 233 23.47 15.35 2.17
C THR A 233 24.86 15.54 1.59
N TRP A 234 25.05 16.65 0.86
CA TRP A 234 26.34 17.11 0.33
C TRP A 234 26.71 18.45 0.97
N THR A 235 28.00 18.79 0.99
CA THR A 235 28.48 20.08 1.48
C THR A 235 29.55 20.66 0.57
N LYS A 236 29.81 21.97 0.72
CA LYS A 236 30.93 22.63 0.07
C LYS A 236 32.17 22.39 0.91
N ASP A 237 33.16 21.69 0.35
CA ASP A 237 34.42 21.46 1.05
C ASP A 237 35.14 22.80 1.30
N PRO A 238 35.56 23.10 2.54
CA PRO A 238 36.11 24.42 2.90
C PRO A 238 37.51 24.67 2.32
N VAL A 239 38.22 23.62 1.87
CA VAL A 239 39.59 23.72 1.32
C VAL A 239 39.56 23.88 -0.20
N THR A 240 38.78 23.04 -0.88
CA THR A 240 38.71 22.96 -2.34
C THR A 240 37.57 23.78 -2.94
N GLY A 241 36.55 24.12 -2.14
CA GLY A 241 35.35 24.82 -2.59
C GLY A 241 34.39 23.98 -3.44
N GLN A 242 34.65 22.69 -3.64
CA GLN A 242 33.80 21.79 -4.44
C GLN A 242 32.64 21.22 -3.61
N GLY A 243 31.50 20.98 -4.25
CA GLY A 243 30.41 20.21 -3.65
C GLY A 243 30.81 18.74 -3.56
N THR A 244 30.70 18.14 -2.37
CA THR A 244 31.12 16.77 -2.11
C THR A 244 30.21 16.07 -1.10
N PRO A 245 29.98 14.75 -1.23
CA PRO A 245 29.32 13.95 -0.19
C PRO A 245 30.26 13.58 0.97
N HIS A 246 31.50 14.08 0.97
CA HIS A 246 32.52 13.77 1.96
C HIS A 246 32.79 14.97 2.87
N GLY A 247 33.17 14.72 4.13
CA GLY A 247 33.50 15.81 5.07
C GLY A 247 32.29 16.58 5.61
N ILE A 248 31.11 15.95 5.60
CA ILE A 248 29.90 16.52 6.20
C ILE A 248 30.11 16.67 7.72
N PRO A 249 29.91 17.86 8.31
CA PRO A 249 30.29 18.12 9.70
C PRO A 249 29.71 17.14 10.72
N ALA A 250 28.43 16.77 10.59
CA ALA A 250 27.79 15.80 11.50
C ALA A 250 28.42 14.41 11.40
N GLN A 251 28.68 13.93 10.18
CA GLN A 251 29.31 12.63 9.93
C GLN A 251 30.75 12.58 10.45
N VAL A 252 31.52 13.65 10.24
CA VAL A 252 32.91 13.77 10.73
C VAL A 252 32.94 13.73 12.27
N ARG A 253 32.10 14.55 12.93
CA ARG A 253 31.96 14.54 14.39
C ARG A 253 31.61 13.14 14.89
N ALA A 254 30.60 12.50 14.30
CA ALA A 254 30.15 11.17 14.70
C ALA A 254 31.27 10.11 14.56
N TYR A 255 32.06 10.15 13.48
CA TYR A 255 33.16 9.21 13.28
C TYR A 255 34.29 9.40 14.27
N GLN A 256 34.69 10.66 14.50
CA GLN A 256 35.72 10.99 15.50
C GLN A 256 35.27 10.55 16.89
N SER A 257 34.00 10.76 17.25
CA SER A 257 33.44 10.29 18.53
C SER A 257 33.37 8.76 18.62
N ALA A 258 33.06 8.06 17.53
CA ALA A 258 32.90 6.59 17.54
C ALA A 258 34.23 5.83 17.61
N PHE A 259 35.32 6.41 17.08
CA PHE A 259 36.59 5.71 16.90
C PHE A 259 37.81 6.39 17.54
N ASP A 260 37.61 7.53 18.21
CA ASP A 260 38.66 8.31 18.88
C ASP A 260 39.89 8.58 18.00
N ARG A 261 39.64 8.99 16.73
CA ARG A 261 40.69 9.29 15.75
C ARG A 261 40.25 10.35 14.75
N GLU A 262 41.22 11.07 14.18
CA GLU A 262 40.96 12.08 13.15
C GLU A 262 40.34 11.43 11.88
N TRP A 263 39.41 12.14 11.25
CA TRP A 263 38.86 11.74 9.95
C TRP A 263 39.84 12.10 8.82
N LEU A 264 40.04 11.17 7.87
CA LEU A 264 40.88 11.41 6.69
C LEU A 264 40.09 12.16 5.62
N SER A 265 40.45 13.41 5.38
CA SER A 265 39.83 14.20 4.30
C SER A 265 40.21 13.70 2.91
N HIS A 266 39.25 13.76 1.98
CA HIS A 266 39.39 13.24 0.61
C HIS A 266 40.55 13.88 -0.17
N HIS A 267 40.86 15.16 0.06
CA HIS A 267 41.99 15.82 -0.61
C HIS A 267 43.37 15.41 -0.04
N LYS A 268 43.40 14.85 1.18
CA LYS A 268 44.60 14.27 1.81
C LYS A 268 44.75 12.76 1.53
N LEU A 269 43.75 12.13 0.91
CA LEU A 269 43.78 10.73 0.53
C LEU A 269 44.91 10.49 -0.47
N ASP A 270 45.81 9.58 -0.11
CA ASP A 270 46.89 9.10 -0.97
C ASP A 270 46.60 7.63 -1.30
N PRO A 271 46.23 7.30 -2.55
CA PRO A 271 45.96 5.94 -2.98
C PRO A 271 47.14 4.98 -2.79
N ASN A 272 48.38 5.50 -2.72
CA ASN A 272 49.57 4.69 -2.53
C ASN A 272 49.91 4.44 -1.06
N ASN A 273 49.25 5.14 -0.13
CA ASN A 273 49.43 4.95 1.30
C ASN A 273 48.43 3.90 1.81
N PRO A 274 48.87 2.70 2.22
CA PRO A 274 47.97 1.62 2.60
C PRO A 274 47.14 1.95 3.84
N ASP A 275 47.62 2.83 4.73
CA ASP A 275 46.89 3.24 5.93
C ASP A 275 45.75 4.19 5.57
N HIS A 276 46.00 5.11 4.63
CA HIS A 276 44.99 6.01 4.09
C HIS A 276 43.87 5.21 3.40
N VAL A 277 44.22 4.23 2.56
CA VAL A 277 43.26 3.37 1.87
C VAL A 277 42.41 2.59 2.89
N ARG A 278 43.03 1.97 3.90
CA ARG A 278 42.30 1.23 4.95
C ARG A 278 41.33 2.13 5.72
N GLN A 279 41.77 3.33 6.09
CA GLN A 279 40.92 4.29 6.81
C GLN A 279 39.75 4.78 5.96
N TRP A 280 39.98 5.06 4.68
CA TRP A 280 38.94 5.51 3.75
C TRP A 280 37.89 4.43 3.51
N LYS A 281 38.31 3.18 3.23
CA LYS A 281 37.40 2.04 3.07
C LYS A 281 36.51 1.85 4.30
N HIS A 282 37.09 1.93 5.50
CA HIS A 282 36.35 1.83 6.74
C HIS A 282 35.32 2.96 6.90
N TRP A 283 35.70 4.21 6.60
CA TRP A 283 34.78 5.35 6.61
C TRP A 283 33.62 5.17 5.62
N ALA A 284 33.90 4.78 4.38
CA ALA A 284 32.90 4.61 3.33
C ALA A 284 31.85 3.57 3.70
N LEU A 285 32.27 2.42 4.26
CA LEU A 285 31.37 1.36 4.72
C LEU A 285 30.58 1.77 5.96
N TRP A 286 31.24 2.38 6.96
CA TRP A 286 30.57 2.80 8.20
C TRP A 286 29.46 3.84 7.93
N LYS A 287 29.70 4.77 7.00
CA LYS A 287 28.73 5.82 6.60
C LYS A 287 27.38 5.25 6.12
N LEU A 288 27.37 4.06 5.50
CA LEU A 288 26.13 3.40 5.03
C LEU A 288 25.15 3.10 6.18
N GLY A 289 25.60 3.11 7.43
CA GLY A 289 24.76 2.88 8.61
C GLY A 289 23.77 4.01 8.94
N PHE A 290 24.02 5.24 8.49
CA PHE A 290 23.24 6.42 8.92
C PHE A 290 21.79 6.40 8.44
N MET A 291 21.53 5.95 7.21
CA MET A 291 20.17 5.90 6.65
C MET A 291 19.26 4.99 7.49
N ASP A 292 19.70 3.77 7.78
CA ASP A 292 18.96 2.85 8.65
C ASP A 292 18.80 3.39 10.09
N ALA A 293 19.77 4.14 10.61
CA ALA A 293 19.64 4.76 11.92
C ALA A 293 18.52 5.81 11.95
N ALA A 294 18.40 6.63 10.89
CA ALA A 294 17.29 7.57 10.73
C ALA A 294 15.93 6.85 10.60
N TRP A 295 15.88 5.73 9.86
CA TRP A 295 14.68 4.90 9.72
C TRP A 295 14.21 4.30 11.03
N LYS A 296 15.15 3.81 11.84
CA LYS A 296 14.87 3.30 13.19
C LYS A 296 14.28 4.35 14.10
N GLU A 297 14.81 5.58 14.08
CA GLU A 297 14.31 6.68 14.91
C GLU A 297 12.88 7.09 14.50
N ALA A 298 12.62 7.22 13.20
CA ALA A 298 11.29 7.52 12.68
C ALA A 298 10.28 6.41 13.01
N ALA A 299 10.67 5.13 12.84
CA ALA A 299 9.84 3.98 13.19
C ALA A 299 9.59 3.88 14.70
N PHE A 300 10.59 4.19 15.52
CA PHE A 300 10.43 4.29 16.97
C PHE A 300 9.35 5.30 17.32
N GLY A 301 9.38 6.51 16.75
CA GLY A 301 8.36 7.53 16.97
C GLY A 301 6.96 7.06 16.60
N VAL A 302 6.78 6.51 15.38
CA VAL A 302 5.47 6.03 14.90
C VAL A 302 4.93 4.89 15.75
N ASN A 303 5.75 3.88 16.05
CA ASN A 303 5.34 2.73 16.87
C ASN A 303 5.05 3.13 18.32
N TYR A 304 5.63 4.24 18.79
CA TYR A 304 5.32 4.80 20.10
C TYR A 304 3.93 5.42 20.17
N VAL A 305 3.42 5.91 19.03
CA VAL A 305 2.04 6.38 18.88
C VAL A 305 1.12 5.19 18.67
N GLU A 306 1.36 4.38 17.65
CA GLU A 306 0.49 3.24 17.31
C GLU A 306 1.36 2.01 16.98
N PRO A 307 1.53 1.06 17.91
CA PRO A 307 2.39 -0.11 17.72
C PRO A 307 2.00 -0.99 16.52
N GLY A 308 0.72 -0.96 16.11
CA GLY A 308 0.23 -1.72 14.96
C GLY A 308 0.55 -1.10 13.59
N TYR A 309 1.11 0.12 13.54
CA TYR A 309 1.40 0.78 12.27
C TYR A 309 2.61 0.20 11.54
N LEU A 310 2.39 -0.09 10.26
CA LEU A 310 3.44 -0.36 9.31
C LEU A 310 4.25 0.91 9.04
N THR A 311 5.55 0.73 8.87
CA THR A 311 6.48 1.81 8.56
C THR A 311 7.20 1.49 7.27
N ALA A 312 7.24 2.46 6.37
CA ALA A 312 7.86 2.31 5.06
C ALA A 312 8.52 3.62 4.65
N THR A 313 9.49 3.55 3.75
CA THR A 313 10.09 4.72 3.13
C THR A 313 10.53 4.36 1.73
N GLN A 314 10.68 5.36 0.88
CA GLN A 314 11.22 5.16 -0.44
C GLN A 314 12.70 4.79 -0.34
N SER A 315 13.09 3.66 -0.95
CA SER A 315 14.44 3.11 -0.79
C SER A 315 15.04 2.44 -2.04
N GLN A 316 14.21 2.11 -3.03
CA GLN A 316 14.63 1.21 -4.12
C GLN A 316 15.38 1.90 -5.27
N TYR A 317 15.15 3.20 -5.49
CA TYR A 317 15.84 3.96 -6.53
C TYR A 317 17.34 4.19 -6.22
N GLY A 318 17.71 4.14 -4.93
CA GLY A 318 18.96 4.70 -4.44
C GLY A 318 20.21 3.82 -4.59
N TRP A 319 20.12 2.52 -4.95
CA TRP A 319 21.26 1.59 -4.90
C TRP A 319 22.53 2.06 -5.64
N SER A 320 22.37 2.89 -6.69
CA SER A 320 23.51 3.46 -7.42
C SER A 320 24.19 4.61 -6.67
N ALA A 321 23.52 5.27 -5.72
CA ALA A 321 23.98 6.41 -4.94
C ALA A 321 24.66 5.96 -3.63
N PHE A 322 25.71 5.15 -3.72
CA PHE A 322 26.34 4.55 -2.54
C PHE A 322 26.97 5.56 -1.58
N THR A 323 27.42 6.72 -2.05
CA THR A 323 27.87 7.79 -1.16
C THR A 323 26.75 8.47 -0.39
N ASP A 324 25.50 8.35 -0.86
CA ASP A 324 24.32 8.92 -0.22
C ASP A 324 23.71 7.97 0.83
N GLY A 325 24.41 6.87 1.14
CA GLY A 325 24.01 5.90 2.14
C GLY A 325 23.25 4.70 1.58
N TYR A 326 23.20 4.53 0.27
CA TYR A 326 22.47 3.44 -0.39
C TYR A 326 23.37 2.31 -0.88
N TYR A 327 23.16 1.13 -0.34
CA TYR A 327 23.71 -0.10 -0.87
C TYR A 327 22.61 -1.17 -0.84
N PHE A 328 22.90 -2.41 -0.45
CA PHE A 328 21.85 -3.38 -0.15
C PHE A 328 21.30 -3.18 1.28
N ASN A 329 20.07 -3.64 1.54
CA ASN A 329 19.47 -3.73 2.88
C ASN A 329 19.47 -2.41 3.69
N VAL A 330 19.31 -1.28 2.99
CA VAL A 330 19.27 0.09 3.58
C VAL A 330 18.07 0.29 4.51
N VAL A 331 16.97 -0.42 4.27
CA VAL A 331 15.73 -0.40 5.09
C VAL A 331 15.58 -1.64 5.96
N ARG A 332 16.68 -2.21 6.45
CA ARG A 332 16.67 -3.45 7.26
C ARG A 332 15.79 -3.36 8.51
N SER A 333 15.66 -2.17 9.10
CA SER A 333 14.81 -1.92 10.27
C SER A 333 13.32 -1.77 9.99
N LEU A 334 12.93 -1.54 8.73
CA LEU A 334 11.54 -1.35 8.36
C LEU A 334 10.90 -2.69 7.95
N PRO A 335 9.61 -2.90 8.22
CA PRO A 335 8.90 -4.14 7.89
C PRO A 335 8.67 -4.34 6.38
N ILE A 336 8.78 -3.28 5.56
CA ILE A 336 8.46 -3.30 4.13
C ILE A 336 9.55 -2.56 3.35
N VAL A 337 9.98 -3.15 2.23
CA VAL A 337 10.73 -2.42 1.19
C VAL A 337 9.72 -1.69 0.31
N SER A 338 9.84 -0.37 0.20
CA SER A 338 8.96 0.45 -0.64
C SER A 338 9.79 1.42 -1.48
N GLY A 339 9.26 1.79 -2.63
CA GLY A 339 9.78 2.89 -3.44
C GLY A 339 9.53 2.69 -4.92
N HIS A 340 9.89 3.70 -5.70
CA HIS A 340 10.00 3.54 -7.15
C HIS A 340 11.41 3.15 -7.55
N GLY A 341 11.58 2.73 -8.80
CA GLY A 341 12.91 2.57 -9.38
C GLY A 341 13.15 3.41 -10.61
N GLY A 342 14.07 2.94 -11.44
CA GLY A 342 14.68 3.70 -12.52
C GLY A 342 13.67 4.16 -13.57
N TYR A 343 13.77 5.43 -13.93
CA TYR A 343 12.95 6.07 -14.95
C TYR A 343 13.12 5.38 -16.32
N HIS A 344 12.01 5.16 -17.03
CA HIS A 344 12.04 4.46 -18.30
C HIS A 344 12.57 5.30 -19.47
N ASP A 345 12.89 6.58 -19.30
CA ASP A 345 13.36 7.51 -20.34
C ASP A 345 14.90 7.57 -20.43
N TYR A 346 15.58 6.76 -19.61
CA TYR A 346 17.04 6.61 -19.59
C TYR A 346 17.44 5.14 -19.43
N GLY A 347 18.70 4.85 -19.73
CA GLY A 347 19.27 3.52 -19.54
C GLY A 347 18.60 2.53 -20.49
N PRO A 348 18.35 1.27 -20.08
CA PRO A 348 17.75 0.24 -20.92
C PRO A 348 16.22 0.41 -21.14
N GLY A 349 15.70 1.65 -21.04
CA GLY A 349 14.31 2.01 -21.28
C GLY A 349 13.33 1.32 -20.32
N TYR A 350 12.30 0.66 -20.84
CA TYR A 350 11.28 -0.04 -20.04
C TYR A 350 11.81 -1.22 -19.19
N PHE A 351 13.09 -1.62 -19.35
CA PHE A 351 13.77 -2.54 -18.42
C PHE A 351 14.40 -1.86 -17.21
N ASN A 352 14.59 -0.55 -17.26
CA ASN A 352 15.25 0.20 -16.20
C ASN A 352 14.51 0.07 -14.85
N PRO A 353 13.16 0.10 -14.81
CA PRO A 353 12.43 -0.22 -13.59
C PRO A 353 12.78 -1.61 -13.01
N SER A 354 12.68 -2.68 -13.79
CA SER A 354 12.96 -4.03 -13.26
C SER A 354 14.44 -4.22 -12.91
N TYR A 355 15.35 -3.58 -13.65
CA TYR A 355 16.77 -3.57 -13.32
C TYR A 355 17.04 -2.95 -11.93
N PHE A 356 16.52 -1.76 -11.67
CA PHE A 356 16.67 -1.10 -10.36
C PHE A 356 16.07 -1.93 -9.22
N LEU A 357 14.87 -2.49 -9.44
CA LEU A 357 14.22 -3.38 -8.49
C LEU A 357 15.09 -4.59 -8.13
N GLU A 358 15.60 -5.30 -9.14
CA GLU A 358 16.35 -6.52 -8.95
C GLU A 358 17.70 -6.27 -8.26
N VAL A 359 18.37 -5.13 -8.51
CA VAL A 359 19.61 -4.74 -7.82
C VAL A 359 19.32 -4.37 -6.36
N ALA A 360 18.35 -3.48 -6.12
CA ALA A 360 18.06 -2.95 -4.79
C ALA A 360 17.57 -4.03 -3.80
N ARG A 361 17.03 -5.14 -4.31
CA ARG A 361 16.54 -6.26 -3.51
C ARG A 361 17.59 -7.29 -3.12
N ALA A 362 18.86 -7.12 -3.54
CA ALA A 362 19.92 -8.04 -3.14
C ALA A 362 19.90 -8.28 -1.62
N ARG A 363 19.95 -9.55 -1.21
CA ARG A 363 19.88 -10.06 0.18
C ARG A 363 18.57 -9.85 0.97
N ASP A 364 17.70 -8.92 0.63
CA ASP A 364 16.44 -8.66 1.38
C ASP A 364 15.21 -9.31 0.70
N LEU A 365 15.35 -10.58 0.30
CA LEU A 365 14.33 -11.29 -0.50
C LEU A 365 13.10 -11.76 0.30
N ALA A 366 13.19 -11.81 1.63
CA ALA A 366 12.12 -12.29 2.50
C ALA A 366 11.15 -11.18 2.93
N LYS A 367 11.57 -9.92 2.86
CA LYS A 367 10.74 -8.79 3.24
C LYS A 367 9.75 -8.44 2.13
N PRO A 368 8.47 -8.16 2.45
CA PRO A 368 7.51 -7.68 1.47
C PRO A 368 8.03 -6.46 0.72
N CYS A 369 7.91 -6.49 -0.61
CA CYS A 369 8.31 -5.39 -1.48
C CYS A 369 7.08 -4.78 -2.18
N TRP A 370 6.86 -3.48 -1.97
CA TRP A 370 5.81 -2.67 -2.62
C TRP A 370 6.46 -1.68 -3.59
N TYR A 371 6.35 -1.96 -4.88
CA TYR A 371 7.21 -1.30 -5.87
C TYR A 371 6.44 -0.44 -6.87
N LEU A 372 7.00 0.72 -7.22
CA LEU A 372 6.53 1.59 -8.29
C LEU A 372 7.48 1.54 -9.50
N PRO A 373 7.11 0.89 -10.61
CA PRO A 373 8.00 0.79 -11.76
C PRO A 373 8.30 2.13 -12.45
N CYS A 374 7.31 2.98 -12.68
CA CYS A 374 7.46 4.19 -13.50
C CYS A 374 6.89 5.45 -12.84
N TRP A 375 7.27 6.62 -13.37
CA TRP A 375 6.94 7.93 -12.80
C TRP A 375 6.44 8.96 -13.84
N TYR A 376 6.04 8.55 -15.05
CA TYR A 376 5.67 9.49 -16.12
C TYR A 376 4.17 9.53 -16.44
N GLY A 377 3.61 10.73 -16.55
CA GLY A 377 2.19 10.95 -16.82
C GLY A 377 1.71 10.65 -18.24
N ASN A 378 2.61 10.61 -19.21
CA ASN A 378 2.33 10.27 -20.61
C ASN A 378 2.55 8.78 -20.92
N THR A 379 2.86 7.95 -19.92
CA THR A 379 2.99 6.50 -20.07
C THR A 379 1.71 5.95 -20.72
N THR A 380 1.87 5.22 -21.81
CA THR A 380 0.78 4.55 -22.52
C THR A 380 0.34 3.29 -21.77
N SER A 381 -0.82 2.73 -22.12
CA SER A 381 -1.26 1.48 -21.50
C SER A 381 -0.30 0.30 -21.74
N ASP A 382 0.37 0.26 -22.89
CA ASP A 382 1.28 -0.84 -23.24
C ASP A 382 2.63 -0.71 -22.52
N GLU A 383 3.17 0.51 -22.42
CA GLU A 383 4.36 0.80 -21.60
C GLU A 383 4.10 0.46 -20.13
N PHE A 384 2.96 0.91 -19.59
CA PHE A 384 2.58 0.61 -18.21
C PHE A 384 2.47 -0.91 -18.00
N ARG A 385 1.72 -1.62 -18.85
CA ARG A 385 1.56 -3.07 -18.78
C ARG A 385 2.90 -3.80 -18.77
N LEU A 386 3.81 -3.45 -19.69
CA LEU A 386 5.12 -4.09 -19.82
C LEU A 386 5.96 -3.92 -18.55
N GLU A 387 6.08 -2.69 -18.05
CA GLU A 387 6.88 -2.38 -16.88
C GLU A 387 6.35 -3.07 -15.62
N GLN A 388 5.03 -3.06 -15.45
CA GLN A 388 4.36 -3.76 -14.37
C GLN A 388 4.65 -5.26 -14.41
N TYR A 389 4.55 -5.91 -15.57
CA TYR A 389 4.79 -7.35 -15.68
C TYR A 389 6.27 -7.74 -15.58
N LEU A 390 7.18 -6.91 -16.08
CA LEU A 390 8.62 -7.11 -15.90
C LEU A 390 9.03 -7.06 -14.42
N SER A 391 8.40 -6.20 -13.63
CA SER A 391 8.60 -6.14 -12.18
C SER A 391 7.85 -7.23 -11.43
N PHE A 392 6.60 -7.51 -11.78
CA PHE A 392 5.73 -8.49 -11.10
C PHE A 392 6.33 -9.91 -11.09
N GLN A 393 6.87 -10.37 -12.21
CA GLN A 393 7.48 -11.71 -12.33
C GLN A 393 8.65 -11.96 -11.36
N THR A 394 9.21 -10.90 -10.76
CA THR A 394 10.33 -10.97 -9.81
C THR A 394 9.91 -11.33 -8.37
N ASN A 395 8.65 -11.72 -8.15
CA ASN A 395 8.10 -12.10 -6.84
C ASN A 395 8.16 -10.94 -5.82
N ILE A 396 7.34 -9.91 -6.09
CA ILE A 396 7.04 -8.80 -5.17
C ILE A 396 5.64 -8.98 -4.56
N GLN A 397 5.31 -8.25 -3.50
CA GLN A 397 4.06 -8.43 -2.72
C GLN A 397 3.11 -7.24 -2.84
N GLY A 398 3.52 -6.18 -3.54
CA GLY A 398 2.68 -5.05 -3.86
C GLY A 398 3.19 -4.30 -5.07
N MET A 399 2.25 -3.69 -5.79
CA MET A 399 2.52 -2.94 -6.99
C MET A 399 1.87 -1.57 -6.93
N GLN A 400 2.60 -0.57 -7.39
CA GLN A 400 2.22 0.82 -7.30
C GLN A 400 2.00 1.46 -8.69
N THR A 401 1.12 2.46 -8.74
CA THR A 401 0.83 3.31 -9.90
C THR A 401 1.26 4.75 -9.60
N PRO A 402 1.97 5.43 -10.52
CA PRO A 402 2.46 6.78 -10.27
C PRO A 402 1.31 7.78 -10.22
N PRO A 403 1.52 8.92 -9.53
CA PRO A 403 0.45 9.87 -9.28
C PRO A 403 -0.14 10.49 -10.57
N ASP A 404 0.66 10.60 -11.63
CA ASP A 404 0.17 11.10 -12.92
C ASP A 404 -0.64 10.07 -13.73
N CYS A 405 -0.49 8.77 -13.48
CA CYS A 405 -1.25 7.69 -14.13
C CYS A 405 -2.50 7.26 -13.35
N ASP A 406 -2.75 7.84 -12.18
CA ASP A 406 -3.91 7.54 -11.34
C ASP A 406 -5.25 7.64 -12.15
N PRO A 407 -6.01 6.54 -12.29
CA PRO A 407 -7.09 6.43 -13.28
C PRO A 407 -8.46 6.95 -12.79
N PHE A 408 -8.55 7.77 -11.74
CA PHE A 408 -9.83 8.36 -11.27
C PHE A 408 -10.54 9.26 -12.30
N GLU A 409 -9.83 9.72 -13.33
CA GLU A 409 -10.38 10.36 -14.53
C GLU A 409 -9.89 9.63 -15.78
N PRO A 410 -10.34 8.39 -16.03
CA PRO A 410 -9.65 7.47 -16.93
C PRO A 410 -9.62 7.97 -18.38
N ALA A 411 -10.62 8.75 -18.81
CA ALA A 411 -10.67 9.38 -20.14
C ALA A 411 -9.52 10.39 -20.39
N LYS A 412 -8.84 10.88 -19.35
CA LYS A 412 -7.71 11.82 -19.44
C LYS A 412 -6.35 11.13 -19.28
N LYS A 413 -6.33 9.79 -19.13
CA LYS A 413 -5.14 9.03 -18.69
C LYS A 413 -4.81 7.95 -19.73
N PRO A 414 -3.73 8.12 -20.52
CA PRO A 414 -3.33 7.12 -21.53
C PRO A 414 -3.07 5.71 -20.97
N ALA A 415 -2.63 5.62 -19.72
CA ALA A 415 -2.38 4.36 -19.02
C ALA A 415 -3.61 3.71 -18.37
N ALA A 416 -4.80 4.34 -18.37
CA ALA A 416 -5.93 3.87 -17.56
C ALA A 416 -6.31 2.41 -17.82
N GLN A 417 -6.29 1.96 -19.09
CA GLN A 417 -6.55 0.56 -19.44
C GLN A 417 -5.47 -0.37 -18.86
N GLY A 418 -4.20 -0.03 -19.05
CA GLY A 418 -3.05 -0.77 -18.51
C GLY A 418 -3.05 -0.88 -16.98
N VAL A 419 -3.48 0.18 -16.28
CA VAL A 419 -3.62 0.20 -14.81
C VAL A 419 -4.69 -0.79 -14.36
N VAL A 420 -5.92 -0.64 -14.86
CA VAL A 420 -7.05 -1.44 -14.38
C VAL A 420 -6.86 -2.92 -14.76
N GLU A 421 -6.41 -3.22 -15.98
CA GLU A 421 -6.20 -4.62 -16.41
C GLU A 421 -5.13 -5.33 -15.56
N SER A 422 -4.04 -4.63 -15.24
CA SER A 422 -2.93 -5.15 -14.44
C SER A 422 -3.35 -5.33 -12.99
N ASN A 423 -4.09 -4.37 -12.41
CA ASN A 423 -4.63 -4.48 -11.06
C ASN A 423 -5.49 -5.74 -10.89
N HIS A 424 -6.44 -5.97 -11.78
CA HIS A 424 -7.31 -7.17 -11.72
C HIS A 424 -6.52 -8.48 -11.85
N LEU A 425 -5.55 -8.54 -12.77
CA LEU A 425 -4.70 -9.72 -12.92
C LEU A 425 -3.87 -9.97 -11.66
N MET A 426 -3.23 -8.93 -11.13
CA MET A 426 -2.35 -9.03 -9.95
C MET A 426 -3.14 -9.26 -8.65
N ALA A 427 -4.34 -8.71 -8.50
CA ALA A 427 -5.22 -9.01 -7.36
C ALA A 427 -5.53 -10.52 -7.29
N ARG A 428 -5.72 -11.15 -8.45
CA ARG A 428 -6.01 -12.58 -8.56
C ARG A 428 -4.76 -13.44 -8.39
N LEU A 429 -3.70 -13.14 -9.14
CA LEU A 429 -2.52 -14.00 -9.27
C LEU A 429 -1.41 -13.65 -8.28
N GLY A 430 -1.23 -12.37 -7.94
CA GLY A 430 -0.13 -11.89 -7.11
C GLY A 430 -0.11 -12.47 -5.69
N THR A 431 -1.22 -13.01 -5.20
CA THR A 431 -1.31 -13.67 -3.89
C THR A 431 -0.40 -14.90 -3.79
N ILE A 432 0.03 -15.50 -4.91
CA ILE A 432 1.04 -16.58 -4.86
C ILE A 432 2.34 -16.08 -4.23
N PHE A 433 2.70 -14.80 -4.45
CA PHE A 433 3.92 -14.19 -3.92
C PHE A 433 3.82 -13.80 -2.44
N THR A 434 2.64 -13.86 -1.82
CA THR A 434 2.50 -13.65 -0.37
C THR A 434 2.78 -14.93 0.44
N THR A 435 2.90 -16.07 -0.25
CA THR A 435 3.18 -17.39 0.35
C THR A 435 4.41 -18.07 -0.24
N MET A 436 4.83 -17.69 -1.45
CA MET A 436 5.98 -18.23 -2.17
C MET A 436 7.26 -17.43 -1.90
N PRO A 437 8.35 -18.04 -1.41
CA PRO A 437 9.64 -17.37 -1.32
C PRO A 437 10.22 -17.09 -2.72
N VAL A 438 11.08 -16.08 -2.83
CA VAL A 438 11.78 -15.77 -4.10
C VAL A 438 12.64 -16.96 -4.52
N THR A 439 12.49 -17.39 -5.78
CA THR A 439 13.33 -18.42 -6.37
C THR A 439 14.69 -17.84 -6.76
N ARG A 440 15.77 -18.47 -6.29
CA ARG A 440 17.14 -18.14 -6.68
C ARG A 440 17.47 -18.85 -7.99
N PRO A 441 17.76 -18.13 -9.09
CA PRO A 441 18.08 -18.74 -10.38
C PRO A 441 19.51 -19.30 -10.38
N PRO A 442 19.87 -20.20 -11.31
CA PRO A 442 21.20 -20.79 -11.36
C PRO A 442 22.32 -19.80 -11.72
N VAL A 443 22.01 -18.60 -12.24
CA VAL A 443 23.00 -17.62 -12.66
C VAL A 443 22.88 -16.35 -11.81
N ALA A 444 23.99 -15.91 -11.24
CA ALA A 444 24.12 -14.67 -10.50
C ALA A 444 24.94 -13.62 -11.28
N MET A 445 24.80 -12.35 -10.91
CA MET A 445 25.60 -11.24 -11.43
C MET A 445 26.11 -10.40 -10.26
N LEU A 446 27.42 -10.15 -10.21
CA LEU A 446 28.04 -9.42 -9.11
C LEU A 446 27.86 -7.91 -9.28
N PHE A 447 27.32 -7.25 -8.26
CA PHE A 447 27.45 -5.82 -8.02
C PHE A 447 28.47 -5.61 -6.89
N SER A 448 29.62 -5.00 -7.18
CA SER A 448 30.74 -4.94 -6.24
C SER A 448 31.00 -3.55 -5.68
N LEU A 449 30.75 -3.38 -4.37
CA LEU A 449 31.07 -2.15 -3.66
C LEU A 449 32.59 -2.00 -3.43
N SER A 450 33.33 -3.10 -3.25
CA SER A 450 34.79 -3.03 -3.12
C SER A 450 35.44 -2.44 -4.38
N ASN A 451 34.95 -2.78 -5.58
CA ASN A 451 35.37 -2.13 -6.82
C ASN A 451 35.08 -0.62 -6.80
N LEU A 452 33.84 -0.22 -6.47
CA LEU A 452 33.41 1.18 -6.46
C LEU A 452 34.20 2.02 -5.44
N ILE A 453 34.44 1.51 -4.24
CA ILE A 453 35.23 2.20 -3.21
C ILE A 453 36.69 2.28 -3.63
N GLN A 454 37.24 1.26 -4.29
CA GLN A 454 38.61 1.33 -4.81
C GLN A 454 38.76 2.42 -5.88
N GLU A 455 37.83 2.50 -6.84
CA GLU A 455 37.83 3.58 -7.83
C GLU A 455 37.63 4.96 -7.17
N GLN A 456 36.81 5.04 -6.12
CA GLN A 456 36.68 6.25 -5.31
C GLN A 456 38.01 6.64 -4.66
N VAL A 457 38.78 5.69 -4.12
CA VAL A 457 40.11 5.94 -3.56
C VAL A 457 41.05 6.49 -4.62
N GLU A 458 41.16 5.81 -5.76
CA GLU A 458 42.06 6.17 -6.87
C GLU A 458 41.73 7.56 -7.44
N THR A 459 40.45 7.92 -7.46
CA THR A 459 39.97 9.22 -7.94
C THR A 459 39.90 10.29 -6.84
N LYS A 460 40.32 9.98 -5.61
CA LYS A 460 40.30 10.87 -4.44
C LYS A 460 38.90 11.41 -4.11
N GLY A 461 37.89 10.54 -4.11
CA GLY A 461 36.51 10.88 -3.73
C GLY A 461 35.65 11.44 -4.85
N LYS A 462 36.00 11.23 -6.14
CA LYS A 462 35.22 11.76 -7.27
C LYS A 462 34.15 10.80 -7.79
N VAL A 463 34.37 9.48 -7.65
CA VAL A 463 33.35 8.47 -7.94
C VAL A 463 32.38 8.42 -6.76
N ASN A 464 31.14 8.88 -6.99
CA ASN A 464 30.12 9.00 -5.95
C ASN A 464 28.90 8.11 -6.22
N TYR A 465 28.62 7.87 -7.50
CA TYR A 465 27.56 6.97 -7.95
C TYR A 465 28.15 5.80 -8.72
N ALA A 466 27.47 4.66 -8.69
CA ALA A 466 27.87 3.48 -9.45
C ALA A 466 27.98 3.79 -10.95
N HIS A 467 27.08 4.62 -11.49
CA HIS A 467 27.09 5.01 -12.90
C HIS A 467 28.22 5.99 -13.28
N ASP A 468 29.01 6.47 -12.32
CA ASP A 468 30.27 7.19 -12.58
C ASP A 468 31.42 6.22 -12.92
N SER A 469 31.27 4.93 -12.59
CA SER A 469 32.25 3.87 -12.86
C SER A 469 31.94 3.10 -14.16
N ASP A 470 32.94 2.45 -14.74
CA ASP A 470 32.72 1.55 -15.88
C ASP A 470 31.88 0.33 -15.47
N HIS A 471 32.10 -0.20 -14.26
CA HIS A 471 31.32 -1.30 -13.70
C HIS A 471 29.81 -0.99 -13.72
N GLY A 472 29.40 0.14 -13.13
CA GLY A 472 28.00 0.52 -13.09
C GLY A 472 27.40 0.87 -14.45
N ARG A 473 28.18 1.44 -15.38
CA ARG A 473 27.71 1.76 -16.75
C ARG A 473 27.48 0.52 -17.62
N ASN A 474 28.24 -0.55 -17.39
CA ASN A 474 28.18 -1.76 -18.22
C ASN A 474 27.24 -2.85 -17.67
N LEU A 475 26.89 -2.82 -16.37
CA LEU A 475 25.94 -3.76 -15.77
C LEU A 475 24.58 -3.86 -16.49
N PRO A 476 23.95 -2.77 -16.97
CA PRO A 476 22.69 -2.87 -17.71
C PRO A 476 22.79 -3.73 -18.97
N LEU A 477 23.92 -3.73 -19.68
CA LEU A 477 24.14 -4.58 -20.87
C LEU A 477 24.22 -6.05 -20.48
N ALA A 478 24.90 -6.36 -19.37
CA ALA A 478 24.99 -7.71 -18.81
C ALA A 478 23.63 -8.21 -18.32
N TYR A 479 22.84 -7.35 -17.68
CA TYR A 479 21.46 -7.63 -17.28
C TYR A 479 20.58 -8.00 -18.50
N LEU A 480 20.60 -7.16 -19.55
CA LEU A 480 19.84 -7.41 -20.78
C LEU A 480 20.32 -8.67 -21.52
N ALA A 481 21.61 -8.98 -21.47
CA ALA A 481 22.15 -10.20 -22.07
C ALA A 481 21.49 -11.46 -21.50
N GLY A 482 21.18 -11.49 -20.19
CA GLY A 482 20.41 -12.58 -19.57
C GLY A 482 18.99 -12.68 -20.09
N LYS A 483 18.30 -11.54 -20.22
CA LYS A 483 16.92 -11.50 -20.72
C LYS A 483 16.83 -12.02 -22.17
N LEU A 484 17.81 -11.68 -23.02
CA LEU A 484 17.89 -12.12 -24.43
C LEU A 484 18.08 -13.63 -24.62
N ILE A 485 18.50 -14.36 -23.59
CA ILE A 485 18.77 -15.81 -23.63
C ILE A 485 17.83 -16.60 -22.70
N GLN A 486 16.72 -15.98 -22.30
CA GLN A 486 15.71 -16.57 -21.41
C GLN A 486 16.32 -17.07 -20.08
N GLN A 487 17.35 -16.36 -19.59
CA GLN A 487 17.98 -16.59 -18.30
C GLN A 487 17.65 -15.45 -17.32
N GLN A 488 17.16 -15.83 -16.15
CA GLN A 488 17.04 -14.89 -15.04
C GLN A 488 18.38 -14.79 -14.33
N PHE A 489 18.97 -13.59 -14.29
CA PHE A 489 20.13 -13.31 -13.47
C PHE A 489 19.67 -12.70 -12.15
N MET A 490 20.24 -13.18 -11.03
CA MET A 490 20.03 -12.57 -9.72
C MET A 490 21.26 -11.77 -9.32
N PHE A 491 21.05 -10.54 -8.86
CA PHE A 491 22.14 -9.75 -8.30
C PHE A 491 22.63 -10.37 -7.00
N VAL A 492 23.95 -10.46 -6.88
CA VAL A 492 24.67 -10.79 -5.65
C VAL A 492 25.66 -9.68 -5.35
N VAL A 493 25.98 -9.50 -4.08
CA VAL A 493 26.96 -8.51 -3.61
C VAL A 493 28.23 -9.19 -3.09
N ASP A 494 29.28 -8.41 -2.83
CA ASP A 494 30.56 -8.91 -2.28
C ASP A 494 30.34 -9.81 -1.04
N GLU A 495 29.38 -9.44 -0.19
CA GLU A 495 29.00 -10.19 1.01
C GLU A 495 28.39 -11.57 0.71
N ASP A 496 27.60 -11.71 -0.37
CA ASP A 496 27.03 -13.00 -0.79
C ASP A 496 28.10 -13.96 -1.29
N VAL A 497 29.18 -13.41 -1.86
CA VAL A 497 30.32 -14.18 -2.32
C VAL A 497 31.08 -14.73 -1.11
N VAL A 498 31.40 -13.87 -0.15
CA VAL A 498 32.27 -14.23 1.00
C VAL A 498 31.56 -15.10 2.03
N ASP A 499 30.26 -14.91 2.27
CA ASP A 499 29.52 -15.67 3.29
C ASP A 499 28.99 -17.04 2.81
N GLY A 500 29.23 -17.38 1.54
CA GLY A 500 28.81 -18.64 0.93
C GLY A 500 27.40 -18.64 0.34
N THR A 501 26.65 -17.54 0.42
CA THR A 501 25.31 -17.42 -0.18
C THR A 501 25.33 -17.69 -1.68
N LEU A 502 26.35 -17.17 -2.40
CA LEU A 502 26.56 -17.45 -3.82
C LEU A 502 26.70 -18.97 -4.06
N ALA A 503 27.63 -19.59 -3.34
CA ALA A 503 27.99 -21.00 -3.53
C ALA A 503 26.83 -21.96 -3.19
N ALA A 504 25.98 -21.59 -2.23
CA ALA A 504 24.85 -22.42 -1.81
C ALA A 504 23.68 -22.42 -2.81
N ASN A 505 23.54 -21.36 -3.62
CA ASN A 505 22.30 -21.11 -4.36
C ASN A 505 22.46 -20.97 -5.87
N HIS A 506 23.69 -20.76 -6.36
CA HIS A 506 23.93 -20.47 -7.77
C HIS A 506 24.97 -21.42 -8.36
N LYS A 507 24.89 -21.64 -9.68
CA LYS A 507 25.80 -22.47 -10.47
C LYS A 507 26.81 -21.65 -11.26
N ALA A 508 26.48 -20.38 -11.56
CA ALA A 508 27.35 -19.46 -12.27
C ALA A 508 27.27 -18.04 -11.70
N VAL A 509 28.34 -17.26 -11.84
CA VAL A 509 28.38 -15.84 -11.50
C VAL A 509 29.06 -15.04 -12.62
N LEU A 510 28.48 -13.91 -13.00
CA LEU A 510 29.02 -12.99 -14.00
C LEU A 510 29.71 -11.78 -13.33
N LEU A 511 30.95 -11.54 -13.72
CA LEU A 511 31.77 -10.38 -13.36
C LEU A 511 31.81 -9.44 -14.56
N THR A 512 31.27 -8.23 -14.39
CA THR A 512 31.18 -7.22 -15.46
C THR A 512 32.10 -6.04 -15.16
N THR A 513 33.15 -5.86 -15.96
CA THR A 513 34.07 -4.71 -15.90
C THR A 513 34.68 -4.49 -14.50
N ILE A 514 35.07 -5.57 -13.82
CA ILE A 514 35.64 -5.51 -12.47
C ILE A 514 37.14 -5.23 -12.54
N ARG A 515 37.57 -4.13 -11.91
CA ARG A 515 38.98 -3.71 -11.85
C ARG A 515 39.64 -4.13 -10.54
N PHE A 516 38.87 -4.16 -9.46
CA PHE A 516 39.34 -4.51 -8.12
C PHE A 516 38.28 -5.30 -7.37
N LEU A 517 38.72 -6.24 -6.53
CA LEU A 517 37.92 -6.91 -5.52
C LEU A 517 38.77 -7.05 -4.26
N ASP A 518 38.16 -6.98 -3.08
CA ASP A 518 38.89 -7.28 -1.85
C ASP A 518 39.35 -8.75 -1.84
N PRO A 519 40.53 -9.07 -1.27
CA PRO A 519 41.10 -10.42 -1.32
C PRO A 519 40.18 -11.56 -0.87
N PRO A 520 39.34 -11.40 0.18
CA PRO A 520 38.37 -12.45 0.56
C PRO A 520 37.34 -12.76 -0.53
N VAL A 521 36.91 -11.76 -1.30
CA VAL A 521 35.97 -11.95 -2.41
C VAL A 521 36.64 -12.75 -3.53
N ILE A 522 37.90 -12.43 -3.86
CA ILE A 522 38.69 -13.19 -4.84
C ILE A 522 38.81 -14.65 -4.39
N ALA A 523 39.26 -14.89 -3.16
CA ALA A 523 39.45 -16.24 -2.63
C ALA A 523 38.16 -17.07 -2.68
N ALA A 524 37.02 -16.47 -2.32
CA ALA A 524 35.73 -17.13 -2.37
C ALA A 524 35.24 -17.41 -3.81
N LEU A 525 35.51 -16.53 -4.78
CA LEU A 525 35.24 -16.79 -6.20
C LEU A 525 36.11 -17.93 -6.76
N GLU A 526 37.38 -17.97 -6.39
CA GLU A 526 38.30 -19.06 -6.78
C GLU A 526 37.88 -20.40 -6.17
N GLU A 527 37.43 -20.39 -4.91
CA GLU A 527 36.87 -21.57 -4.24
C GLU A 527 35.57 -22.03 -4.92
N PHE A 528 34.67 -21.11 -5.25
CA PHE A 528 33.46 -21.40 -5.99
C PHE A 528 33.79 -22.06 -7.33
N ALA A 529 34.77 -21.53 -8.06
CA ALA A 529 35.26 -22.11 -9.31
C ALA A 529 35.86 -23.51 -9.11
N ALA A 530 36.72 -23.69 -8.10
CA ALA A 530 37.35 -24.96 -7.78
C ALA A 530 36.35 -26.06 -7.40
N ARG A 531 35.18 -25.69 -6.87
CA ARG A 531 34.07 -26.59 -6.54
C ARG A 531 33.09 -26.83 -7.70
N GLY A 532 33.43 -26.36 -8.90
CA GLY A 532 32.63 -26.58 -10.12
C GLY A 532 31.62 -25.48 -10.45
N GLY A 533 31.61 -24.38 -9.69
CA GLY A 533 30.89 -23.17 -10.05
C GLY A 533 31.51 -22.49 -11.27
N LEU A 534 30.71 -21.87 -12.12
CA LEU A 534 31.19 -21.17 -13.31
C LEU A 534 31.38 -19.68 -13.02
N VAL A 535 32.61 -19.19 -13.01
CA VAL A 535 32.91 -17.75 -12.94
C VAL A 535 33.12 -17.22 -14.36
N LEU A 536 32.25 -16.33 -14.82
CA LEU A 536 32.33 -15.69 -16.13
C LEU A 536 32.80 -14.26 -15.97
N ALA A 537 33.78 -13.83 -16.76
CA ALA A 537 34.29 -12.45 -16.73
C ALA A 537 34.25 -11.82 -18.12
N THR A 538 33.79 -10.58 -18.21
CA THR A 538 33.95 -9.77 -19.42
C THR A 538 35.43 -9.47 -19.68
N SER A 539 35.82 -9.23 -20.94
CA SER A 539 37.24 -9.12 -21.31
C SER A 539 37.94 -7.87 -20.79
N ASP A 540 37.19 -6.89 -20.35
CA ASP A 540 37.65 -5.65 -19.73
C ASP A 540 37.85 -5.76 -18.20
N CYS A 541 37.49 -6.89 -17.58
CA CYS A 541 37.89 -7.18 -16.19
C CYS A 541 39.42 -7.20 -16.06
N LYS A 542 39.94 -6.52 -15.02
CA LYS A 542 41.38 -6.47 -14.72
C LYS A 542 41.76 -7.42 -13.59
N VAL A 543 40.84 -7.72 -12.69
CA VAL A 543 41.04 -8.73 -11.64
C VAL A 543 41.20 -10.11 -12.27
N GLN A 544 42.21 -10.86 -11.81
CA GLN A 544 42.42 -12.25 -12.21
C GLN A 544 41.82 -13.16 -11.14
N ILE A 545 40.88 -14.01 -11.55
CA ILE A 545 40.27 -15.03 -10.69
C ILE A 545 40.68 -16.39 -11.26
N LYS A 546 41.40 -17.19 -10.47
CA LYS A 546 41.75 -18.55 -10.89
C LYS A 546 40.49 -19.37 -11.16
N GLY A 547 40.43 -19.98 -12.35
CA GLY A 547 39.29 -20.78 -12.79
C GLY A 547 38.17 -20.00 -13.48
N ALA A 548 38.28 -18.66 -13.58
CA ALA A 548 37.31 -17.88 -14.33
C ALA A 548 37.49 -18.01 -15.85
N VAL A 549 36.37 -17.95 -16.57
CA VAL A 549 36.31 -17.98 -18.03
C VAL A 549 36.17 -16.55 -18.55
N ASN A 550 37.14 -16.09 -19.33
CA ASN A 550 37.03 -14.85 -20.09
C ASN A 550 36.05 -15.05 -21.26
N LEU A 551 35.01 -14.23 -21.33
CA LEU A 551 33.96 -14.31 -22.36
C LEU A 551 34.42 -13.85 -23.76
N GLY A 552 35.58 -13.20 -23.86
CA GLY A 552 36.08 -12.65 -25.13
C GLY A 552 35.30 -11.43 -25.65
N VAL A 553 34.44 -10.83 -24.81
CA VAL A 553 33.57 -9.71 -25.15
C VAL A 553 33.69 -8.61 -24.08
N THR A 554 33.86 -7.38 -24.55
CA THR A 554 33.71 -6.16 -23.74
C THR A 554 32.30 -5.58 -23.98
N PRO A 555 31.50 -5.32 -22.93
CA PRO A 555 30.19 -4.71 -23.09
C PRO A 555 30.32 -3.29 -23.65
N ALA A 556 29.56 -2.96 -24.70
CA ALA A 556 29.51 -1.61 -25.26
C ALA A 556 28.21 -1.39 -26.04
N MET A 557 27.75 -0.13 -26.07
CA MET A 557 26.72 0.30 -27.01
C MET A 557 27.28 0.34 -28.44
N PRO A 558 26.47 0.03 -29.48
CA PRO A 558 26.93 0.05 -30.88
C PRO A 558 27.52 1.40 -31.32
N ASP A 559 26.97 2.49 -30.79
CA ASP A 559 27.32 3.87 -31.14
C ASP A 559 28.01 4.61 -29.96
N ALA A 560 28.74 3.89 -29.10
CA ALA A 560 29.27 4.41 -27.82
C ALA A 560 30.09 5.71 -27.97
N GLU A 561 30.89 5.83 -29.04
CA GLU A 561 31.69 7.03 -29.32
C GLU A 561 30.84 8.26 -29.63
N ILE A 562 29.74 8.09 -30.39
CA ILE A 562 28.80 9.16 -30.71
C ILE A 562 28.06 9.57 -29.43
N ILE A 563 27.56 8.58 -28.68
CA ILE A 563 26.88 8.80 -27.39
C ILE A 563 27.78 9.61 -26.45
N ARG A 564 29.05 9.21 -26.28
CA ARG A 564 30.01 9.90 -25.41
C ARG A 564 30.19 11.37 -25.81
N LYS A 565 30.45 11.63 -27.09
CA LYS A 565 30.65 13.01 -27.59
C LYS A 565 29.41 13.89 -27.36
N LEU A 566 28.22 13.35 -27.63
CA LEU A 566 26.97 14.07 -27.42
C LEU A 566 26.68 14.30 -25.93
N ALA A 567 26.97 13.32 -25.06
CA ALA A 567 26.83 13.46 -23.61
C ALA A 567 27.78 14.52 -23.04
N GLU A 568 29.05 14.51 -23.45
CA GLU A 568 30.05 15.54 -23.09
C GLU A 568 29.61 16.94 -23.55
N ALA A 569 28.98 17.04 -24.72
CA ALA A 569 28.41 18.28 -25.26
C ALA A 569 27.01 18.63 -24.70
N LYS A 570 26.42 17.79 -23.84
CA LYS A 570 25.05 17.93 -23.29
C LYS A 570 23.94 17.97 -24.37
N GLN A 571 24.17 17.34 -25.51
CA GLN A 571 23.26 17.26 -26.66
C GLN A 571 22.33 16.03 -26.57
N TYR A 572 21.48 16.01 -25.54
CA TYR A 572 20.67 14.82 -25.20
C TYR A 572 19.58 14.50 -26.24
N LYS A 573 19.05 15.50 -26.95
CA LYS A 573 18.03 15.28 -27.99
C LYS A 573 18.62 14.55 -29.20
N GLU A 574 19.81 14.95 -29.61
CA GLU A 574 20.58 14.36 -30.70
C GLU A 574 21.11 12.97 -30.32
N MET A 575 21.27 12.69 -29.03
CA MET A 575 21.69 11.40 -28.49
C MET A 575 20.57 10.34 -28.55
N ALA A 576 19.30 10.74 -28.43
CA ALA A 576 18.15 9.83 -28.28
C ALA A 576 18.05 8.70 -29.34
N PRO A 577 18.32 8.92 -30.64
CA PRO A 577 18.29 7.85 -31.65
C PRO A 577 19.35 6.75 -31.45
N TYR A 578 20.41 7.04 -30.69
CA TYR A 578 21.52 6.11 -30.43
C TYR A 578 21.35 5.34 -29.10
N THR A 579 20.35 5.70 -28.30
CA THR A 579 20.11 5.12 -26.97
C THR A 579 18.77 4.40 -26.85
N THR A 580 18.04 4.19 -27.96
CA THR A 580 16.76 3.44 -27.96
C THR A 580 16.90 2.04 -27.36
N VAL A 581 15.81 1.44 -26.87
CA VAL A 581 15.85 0.07 -26.35
C VAL A 581 16.38 -0.92 -27.40
N GLY A 582 16.03 -0.72 -28.67
CA GLY A 582 16.59 -1.49 -29.79
C GLY A 582 18.12 -1.43 -29.89
N LYS A 583 18.74 -0.29 -29.57
CA LYS A 583 20.21 -0.11 -29.50
C LYS A 583 20.82 -0.80 -28.29
N TRP A 584 20.16 -0.77 -27.15
CA TRP A 584 20.57 -1.53 -25.97
C TRP A 584 20.57 -3.04 -26.22
N PHE A 585 19.54 -3.56 -26.89
CA PHE A 585 19.52 -4.96 -27.32
C PHE A 585 20.68 -5.29 -28.27
N GLN A 586 20.99 -4.42 -29.22
CA GLN A 586 22.13 -4.60 -30.12
C GLN A 586 23.46 -4.62 -29.34
N GLY A 587 23.63 -3.76 -28.34
CA GLY A 587 24.83 -3.74 -27.48
C GLY A 587 24.96 -4.95 -26.56
N ALA A 588 23.85 -5.50 -26.06
CA ALA A 588 23.84 -6.66 -25.17
C ALA A 588 24.02 -8.01 -25.91
N MET A 589 23.62 -8.08 -27.20
CA MET A 589 23.59 -9.31 -27.98
C MET A 589 24.94 -10.06 -28.10
N PRO A 590 26.10 -9.40 -28.30
CA PRO A 590 27.40 -10.10 -28.33
C PRO A 590 27.69 -10.82 -27.00
N LEU A 591 27.41 -10.15 -25.88
CA LEU A 591 27.60 -10.70 -24.56
C LEU A 591 26.63 -11.86 -24.28
N ALA A 592 25.36 -11.71 -24.71
CA ALA A 592 24.34 -12.75 -24.63
C ALA A 592 24.79 -14.05 -25.31
N LYS A 593 25.33 -13.96 -26.53
CA LYS A 593 25.86 -15.13 -27.27
C LYS A 593 27.03 -15.79 -26.56
N ALA A 594 27.97 -14.99 -26.04
CA ALA A 594 29.14 -15.49 -25.33
C ALA A 594 28.75 -16.21 -24.02
N ILE A 595 27.86 -15.60 -23.22
CA ILE A 595 27.35 -16.20 -21.98
C ILE A 595 26.61 -17.49 -22.29
N LYS A 596 25.66 -17.48 -23.24
CA LYS A 596 24.89 -18.67 -23.62
C LYS A 596 25.80 -19.83 -24.00
N GLY A 597 26.83 -19.57 -24.79
CA GLY A 597 27.79 -20.60 -25.20
C GLY A 597 28.52 -21.27 -24.03
N GLN A 598 28.73 -20.58 -22.91
CA GLN A 598 29.33 -21.18 -21.70
C GLN A 598 28.28 -21.85 -20.82
N LEU A 599 27.09 -21.27 -20.68
CA LEU A 599 25.98 -21.87 -19.92
C LEU A 599 25.54 -23.21 -20.55
N ASP A 600 25.45 -23.27 -21.88
CA ASP A 600 25.11 -24.49 -22.62
C ASP A 600 26.15 -25.60 -22.35
N LYS A 601 27.45 -25.26 -22.39
CA LYS A 601 28.55 -26.20 -22.06
C LYS A 601 28.49 -26.70 -20.63
N ALA A 602 28.04 -25.86 -19.70
CA ALA A 602 27.84 -26.20 -18.29
C ALA A 602 26.50 -26.91 -18.00
N GLY A 603 25.66 -27.13 -19.01
CA GLY A 603 24.34 -27.74 -18.84
C GLY A 603 23.34 -26.86 -18.07
N ILE A 604 23.59 -25.55 -17.97
CA ILE A 604 22.67 -24.59 -17.34
C ILE A 604 21.64 -24.17 -18.38
N LYS A 605 20.45 -24.80 -18.30
CA LYS A 605 19.34 -24.57 -19.23
C LYS A 605 18.63 -23.23 -18.97
N PRO A 606 18.05 -22.60 -20.00
CA PRO A 606 17.16 -21.45 -19.81
C PRO A 606 15.88 -21.86 -19.06
N VAL A 607 15.09 -20.87 -18.64
CA VAL A 607 13.79 -21.11 -17.99
C VAL A 607 12.86 -21.92 -18.90
N PHE A 608 12.83 -21.58 -20.19
CA PHE A 608 12.25 -22.34 -21.29
C PHE A 608 13.00 -21.98 -22.58
N GLU A 609 12.88 -22.80 -23.61
CA GLU A 609 13.41 -22.47 -24.94
C GLU A 609 12.41 -21.59 -25.70
N CYS A 610 12.90 -20.56 -26.37
CA CYS A 610 12.11 -19.61 -27.16
C CYS A 610 12.86 -19.25 -28.44
N ASP A 611 12.14 -19.22 -29.58
CA ASP A 611 12.71 -18.77 -30.86
C ASP A 611 12.79 -17.24 -31.00
N ASN A 612 12.09 -16.50 -30.14
CA ASN A 612 12.11 -15.06 -30.08
C ASN A 612 12.88 -14.57 -28.83
N PRO A 613 14.07 -13.94 -28.99
CA PRO A 613 14.91 -13.53 -27.87
C PRO A 613 14.31 -12.41 -27.02
N TYR A 614 13.28 -11.72 -27.51
CA TYR A 614 12.65 -10.60 -26.81
C TYR A 614 11.48 -11.03 -25.91
N ILE A 615 11.19 -12.34 -25.84
CA ILE A 615 10.32 -12.89 -24.81
C ILE A 615 11.16 -13.11 -23.55
N VAL A 616 10.88 -12.29 -22.54
CA VAL A 616 11.58 -12.30 -21.26
C VAL A 616 11.06 -13.45 -20.40
N ALA A 617 11.97 -14.24 -19.84
CA ALA A 617 11.64 -15.43 -19.05
C ALA A 617 12.07 -15.31 -17.58
N THR A 618 11.19 -15.67 -16.66
CA THR A 618 11.46 -15.75 -15.22
C THR A 618 10.82 -17.00 -14.62
N ARG A 619 11.44 -17.59 -13.58
CA ARG A 619 10.92 -18.77 -12.87
C ARG A 619 10.69 -18.46 -11.40
N GLN A 620 9.53 -18.86 -10.87
CA GLN A 620 9.23 -18.86 -9.43
C GLN A 620 8.65 -20.22 -9.03
N ALA A 621 9.10 -20.82 -7.94
CA ALA A 621 8.72 -22.16 -7.55
C ALA A 621 8.73 -22.35 -6.04
N VAL A 622 7.79 -23.17 -5.54
CA VAL A 622 7.78 -23.69 -4.18
C VAL A 622 7.05 -25.02 -4.13
N GLY A 623 7.69 -26.03 -3.53
CA GLY A 623 7.15 -27.38 -3.46
C GLY A 623 6.89 -27.99 -4.84
N ASP A 624 5.68 -28.52 -5.03
CA ASP A 624 5.17 -29.19 -6.22
C ASP A 624 4.75 -28.22 -7.34
N ILE A 625 4.73 -26.90 -7.11
CA ILE A 625 4.26 -25.91 -8.09
C ILE A 625 5.39 -24.97 -8.51
N GLU A 626 5.52 -24.76 -9.82
CA GLU A 626 6.34 -23.69 -10.38
C GLU A 626 5.56 -22.85 -11.39
N TYR A 627 6.00 -21.62 -11.59
CA TYR A 627 5.46 -20.64 -12.51
C TYR A 627 6.57 -20.17 -13.42
N LEU A 628 6.36 -20.32 -14.73
CA LEU A 628 7.24 -19.81 -15.77
C LEU A 628 6.55 -18.60 -16.42
N PHE A 629 7.15 -17.43 -16.27
CA PHE A 629 6.62 -16.17 -16.81
C PHE A 629 7.24 -15.90 -18.17
N ALA A 630 6.42 -15.49 -19.15
CA ALA A 630 6.85 -15.08 -20.48
C ALA A 630 6.25 -13.71 -20.78
N VAL A 631 7.09 -12.67 -20.88
CA VAL A 631 6.66 -11.27 -21.12
C VAL A 631 7.18 -10.78 -22.46
N ASN A 632 6.30 -10.26 -23.32
CA ASN A 632 6.69 -9.70 -24.61
C ASN A 632 7.29 -8.30 -24.46
N ALA A 633 8.59 -8.20 -24.72
CA ALA A 633 9.36 -6.97 -24.71
C ALA A 633 9.98 -6.66 -26.09
N GLU A 634 9.36 -7.15 -27.19
CA GLU A 634 9.88 -6.99 -28.54
C GLU A 634 9.83 -5.53 -29.04
N TYR A 635 11.00 -5.01 -29.41
CA TYR A 635 11.17 -3.65 -29.90
C TYR A 635 10.67 -3.48 -31.34
N ASP A 636 9.97 -2.37 -31.61
CA ASP A 636 9.58 -2.02 -32.97
C ASP A 636 10.65 -1.17 -33.69
N TYR A 637 11.54 -1.86 -34.40
CA TYR A 637 12.55 -1.21 -35.24
C TYR A 637 11.98 -0.39 -36.40
N LYS A 638 10.71 -0.58 -36.78
CA LYS A 638 10.06 0.23 -37.84
C LYS A 638 9.60 1.57 -37.29
N ALA A 639 8.99 1.58 -36.09
CA ALA A 639 8.63 2.82 -35.40
C ALA A 639 9.88 3.58 -34.94
N ASN A 640 10.91 2.87 -34.49
CA ASN A 640 12.23 3.39 -34.11
C ASN A 640 12.16 4.56 -33.09
N GLN A 641 11.20 4.50 -32.16
CA GLN A 641 11.10 5.45 -31.06
C GLN A 641 11.80 4.88 -29.82
N TYR A 642 12.07 5.71 -28.81
CA TYR A 642 12.86 5.27 -27.66
C TYR A 642 12.29 4.01 -26.96
N LEU A 643 10.97 3.99 -26.72
CA LEU A 643 10.22 2.91 -26.04
C LEU A 643 9.34 2.05 -26.96
N SER A 644 9.48 2.16 -28.28
CA SER A 644 8.54 1.50 -29.20
C SER A 644 8.56 -0.02 -29.06
N MET A 645 7.38 -0.62 -29.01
CA MET A 645 7.15 -2.06 -28.86
C MET A 645 6.08 -2.53 -29.85
N LYS A 646 6.05 -3.84 -30.14
CA LYS A 646 5.10 -4.43 -31.10
C LYS A 646 4.57 -5.80 -30.65
N PRO A 647 3.46 -6.28 -31.23
CA PRO A 647 3.04 -7.66 -31.09
C PRO A 647 4.13 -8.64 -31.54
N ALA A 648 4.17 -9.81 -30.90
CA ALA A 648 5.14 -10.86 -31.16
C ALA A 648 4.46 -12.23 -31.39
N VAL A 649 5.12 -13.08 -32.16
CA VAL A 649 4.80 -14.51 -32.24
C VAL A 649 6.06 -15.27 -31.82
N ALA A 650 5.90 -16.23 -30.93
CA ALA A 650 7.02 -17.02 -30.42
C ALA A 650 6.64 -18.49 -30.26
N THR A 651 7.53 -19.38 -30.67
CA THR A 651 7.48 -20.79 -30.32
C THR A 651 8.19 -21.00 -28.99
N ILE A 652 7.44 -21.42 -27.98
CA ILE A 652 7.96 -21.71 -26.64
C ILE A 652 7.95 -23.21 -26.43
N ALA A 653 9.07 -23.76 -25.96
CA ALA A 653 9.19 -25.13 -25.50
C ALA A 653 9.55 -25.15 -24.00
N LEU A 654 8.58 -25.57 -23.20
CA LEU A 654 8.71 -25.78 -21.76
C LEU A 654 9.52 -27.07 -21.50
N PRO A 655 10.13 -27.22 -20.31
CA PRO A 655 10.80 -28.48 -19.97
C PRO A 655 9.85 -29.68 -20.10
N ASP A 656 10.33 -30.77 -20.70
CA ASP A 656 9.56 -32.01 -20.86
C ASP A 656 9.91 -33.01 -19.75
N ASP A 657 9.49 -32.70 -18.53
CA ASP A 657 9.77 -33.48 -17.31
C ASP A 657 8.52 -34.15 -16.71
N GLY A 658 7.41 -34.20 -17.48
CA GLY A 658 6.14 -34.83 -17.09
C GLY A 658 5.21 -33.97 -16.22
N ARG A 659 5.56 -32.72 -15.90
CA ARG A 659 4.66 -31.81 -15.17
C ARG A 659 3.45 -31.40 -16.00
N ALA A 660 2.28 -31.35 -15.37
CA ALA A 660 1.07 -30.79 -15.98
C ALA A 660 1.19 -29.27 -16.10
N VAL A 661 0.59 -28.68 -17.14
CA VAL A 661 0.72 -27.24 -17.46
C VAL A 661 -0.65 -26.56 -17.50
N TYR A 662 -0.77 -25.42 -16.82
CA TYR A 662 -1.98 -24.61 -16.73
C TYR A 662 -1.69 -23.15 -17.07
N ASP A 663 -2.67 -22.46 -17.66
CA ASP A 663 -2.67 -21.00 -17.82
C ASP A 663 -3.01 -20.35 -16.48
N ALA A 664 -2.04 -19.71 -15.84
CA ALA A 664 -2.27 -19.05 -14.55
C ALA A 664 -2.93 -17.65 -14.68
N VAL A 665 -2.95 -17.07 -15.89
CA VAL A 665 -3.65 -15.80 -16.16
C VAL A 665 -5.15 -16.04 -16.24
N ARG A 666 -5.58 -17.06 -17.01
CA ARG A 666 -6.99 -17.31 -17.29
C ARG A 666 -7.56 -18.47 -16.50
N GLY A 667 -6.76 -19.51 -16.23
CA GLY A 667 -7.20 -20.81 -15.75
C GLY A 667 -7.48 -21.77 -16.92
N GLY A 668 -7.25 -23.06 -16.71
CA GLY A 668 -7.37 -24.13 -17.70
C GLY A 668 -6.04 -24.46 -18.38
N ALA A 669 -6.12 -25.23 -19.47
CA ALA A 669 -4.95 -25.59 -20.28
C ALA A 669 -4.71 -24.59 -21.41
N PHE A 670 -3.46 -24.46 -21.85
CA PHE A 670 -3.14 -23.73 -23.08
C PHE A 670 -3.55 -24.55 -24.31
N ALA A 671 -4.38 -23.96 -25.17
CA ALA A 671 -4.80 -24.58 -26.42
C ALA A 671 -3.62 -24.79 -27.38
N GLU A 672 -2.65 -23.86 -27.34
CA GLU A 672 -1.45 -23.81 -28.18
C GLU A 672 -0.52 -25.01 -27.95
N LEU A 673 -0.52 -25.57 -26.74
CA LEU A 673 0.32 -26.72 -26.39
C LEU A 673 -0.24 -28.05 -26.89
N LYS A 674 -1.55 -28.12 -27.20
CA LYS A 674 -2.24 -29.36 -27.65
C LYS A 674 -1.95 -30.58 -26.77
N GLY A 675 -1.77 -30.37 -25.46
CA GLY A 675 -1.45 -31.41 -24.48
C GLY A 675 0.04 -31.78 -24.34
N GLY A 676 0.94 -31.13 -25.09
CA GLY A 676 2.39 -31.26 -24.94
C GLY A 676 3.05 -30.11 -24.17
N THR A 677 4.34 -29.89 -24.39
CA THR A 677 5.17 -28.85 -23.75
C THR A 677 5.69 -27.79 -24.73
N LYS A 678 5.33 -27.89 -26.02
CA LYS A 678 5.75 -26.96 -27.07
C LYS A 678 4.54 -26.41 -27.83
N GLY A 679 4.52 -25.10 -28.06
CA GLY A 679 3.45 -24.41 -28.78
C GLY A 679 3.88 -23.07 -29.36
N THR A 680 3.07 -22.54 -30.27
CA THR A 680 3.26 -21.20 -30.84
C THR A 680 2.26 -20.24 -30.22
N PHE A 681 2.77 -19.20 -29.57
CA PHE A 681 2.01 -18.22 -28.81
C PHE A 681 2.05 -16.87 -29.52
N ARG A 682 0.92 -16.15 -29.46
CA ARG A 682 0.83 -14.76 -29.90
C ARG A 682 0.79 -13.87 -28.67
N PHE A 683 1.46 -12.73 -28.78
CA PHE A 683 1.56 -11.72 -27.74
C PHE A 683 1.18 -10.36 -28.33
N GLY A 684 0.33 -9.60 -27.65
CA GLY A 684 0.31 -8.15 -27.85
C GLY A 684 1.51 -7.46 -27.19
N PRO A 685 1.72 -6.16 -27.43
CA PRO A 685 2.76 -5.39 -26.78
C PRO A 685 2.62 -5.47 -25.26
N GLY A 686 3.74 -5.74 -24.56
CA GLY A 686 3.76 -5.85 -23.10
C GLY A 686 3.02 -7.05 -22.51
N GLN A 687 2.41 -7.94 -23.31
CA GLN A 687 1.62 -9.06 -22.79
C GLN A 687 2.47 -10.06 -22.01
N MET A 688 1.88 -10.58 -20.93
CA MET A 688 2.42 -11.68 -20.14
C MET A 688 1.57 -12.95 -20.29
N HIS A 689 2.23 -14.08 -20.53
CA HIS A 689 1.70 -15.42 -20.32
C HIS A 689 2.38 -16.05 -19.11
N VAL A 690 1.65 -16.87 -18.35
CA VAL A 690 2.18 -17.54 -17.15
C VAL A 690 1.81 -19.02 -17.17
N PHE A 691 2.82 -19.87 -17.28
CA PHE A 691 2.69 -21.32 -17.24
C PHE A 691 2.85 -21.81 -15.80
N ALA A 692 1.74 -22.19 -15.15
CA ALA A 692 1.81 -22.92 -13.89
C ALA A 692 2.05 -24.40 -14.19
N ARG A 693 3.15 -24.96 -13.67
CA ARG A 693 3.52 -26.35 -13.84
C ARG A 693 3.49 -27.09 -12.52
N THR A 694 2.65 -28.12 -12.41
CA THR A 694 2.51 -28.91 -11.18
C THR A 694 3.19 -30.28 -11.32
N ALA A 695 3.82 -30.75 -10.25
CA ALA A 695 4.47 -32.06 -10.19
C ALA A 695 3.53 -33.22 -10.51
N ARG A 696 2.23 -33.04 -10.24
CA ARG A 696 1.14 -33.99 -10.50
C ARG A 696 -0.10 -33.19 -10.98
N PRO A 697 -0.95 -33.72 -11.86
CA PRO A 697 -2.17 -33.02 -12.29
C PRO A 697 -3.07 -32.67 -11.10
N ILE A 698 -3.67 -31.48 -11.12
CA ILE A 698 -4.68 -31.06 -10.15
C ILE A 698 -5.92 -31.93 -10.31
N GLY A 699 -6.39 -32.50 -9.20
CA GLY A 699 -7.59 -33.35 -9.16
C GLY A 699 -8.81 -32.60 -8.62
N ALA A 700 -8.62 -31.87 -7.52
CA ALA A 700 -9.69 -31.12 -6.87
C ALA A 700 -9.12 -30.07 -5.89
N VAL A 701 -9.94 -29.08 -5.55
CA VAL A 701 -9.84 -28.33 -4.30
C VAL A 701 -10.88 -28.88 -3.33
N LYS A 702 -10.54 -28.98 -2.04
CA LYS A 702 -11.46 -29.41 -0.99
C LYS A 702 -11.69 -28.28 0.00
N ALA A 703 -12.94 -27.87 0.18
CA ALA A 703 -13.31 -26.91 1.20
C ALA A 703 -13.18 -27.56 2.59
N LEU A 704 -12.56 -26.85 3.53
CA LEU A 704 -12.51 -27.29 4.93
C LEU A 704 -13.85 -27.03 5.60
N THR A 705 -14.20 -27.86 6.58
CA THR A 705 -15.39 -27.66 7.41
C THR A 705 -15.27 -26.31 8.15
N PRO A 706 -16.18 -25.35 7.92
CA PRO A 706 -16.10 -24.07 8.60
C PRO A 706 -16.31 -24.21 10.10
N VAL A 707 -15.55 -23.44 10.91
CA VAL A 707 -15.65 -23.46 12.38
C VAL A 707 -16.12 -22.10 12.86
N LEU A 708 -17.35 -22.03 13.37
CA LEU A 708 -17.91 -20.83 13.99
C LEU A 708 -17.44 -20.72 15.44
N THR A 709 -16.83 -19.59 15.80
CA THR A 709 -16.48 -19.25 17.18
C THR A 709 -17.31 -18.06 17.65
N ARG A 710 -17.83 -18.16 18.88
CA ARG A 710 -18.55 -17.09 19.58
C ARG A 710 -17.96 -16.95 20.97
N ASP A 711 -17.17 -15.92 21.16
CA ASP A 711 -16.62 -15.56 22.45
C ASP A 711 -16.78 -14.05 22.63
N LEU A 712 -17.84 -13.70 23.35
CA LEU A 712 -18.14 -12.31 23.63
C LEU A 712 -17.09 -11.69 24.56
N THR A 713 -16.20 -12.42 25.20
CA THR A 713 -15.18 -11.80 26.06
C THR A 713 -14.01 -11.20 25.27
N LEU A 714 -13.89 -11.51 23.98
CA LEU A 714 -12.84 -11.00 23.11
C LEU A 714 -13.11 -9.56 22.67
N ALA A 715 -12.07 -8.72 22.70
CA ALA A 715 -12.15 -7.33 22.22
C ALA A 715 -12.23 -7.23 20.68
N GLN A 716 -11.69 -8.21 19.96
CA GLN A 716 -11.63 -8.24 18.50
C GLN A 716 -12.31 -9.51 17.96
N ALA A 717 -13.06 -9.37 16.87
CA ALA A 717 -13.81 -10.45 16.21
C ALA A 717 -14.51 -11.43 17.19
N PRO A 718 -15.41 -10.95 18.08
CA PRO A 718 -16.03 -11.81 19.10
C PRO A 718 -16.87 -12.94 18.49
N ILE A 719 -17.39 -12.71 17.28
CA ILE A 719 -18.03 -13.72 16.45
C ILE A 719 -17.21 -13.82 15.15
N ARG A 720 -16.77 -15.02 14.80
CA ARG A 720 -15.98 -15.27 13.59
C ARG A 720 -16.16 -16.68 13.07
N VAL A 721 -15.91 -16.86 11.78
CA VAL A 721 -15.88 -18.16 11.12
C VAL A 721 -14.48 -18.41 10.56
N GLU A 722 -13.89 -19.53 10.95
CA GLU A 722 -12.68 -20.06 10.31
C GLU A 722 -13.09 -20.83 9.05
N VAL A 723 -12.55 -20.45 7.90
CA VAL A 723 -12.79 -21.11 6.61
C VAL A 723 -11.46 -21.47 5.97
N GLY A 724 -11.45 -22.42 5.03
CA GLY A 724 -10.22 -22.75 4.34
C GLY A 724 -10.39 -23.80 3.26
N ALA A 725 -9.27 -24.19 2.65
CA ALA A 725 -9.23 -25.21 1.62
C ALA A 725 -7.88 -25.93 1.53
N THR A 726 -7.90 -27.10 0.90
CA THR A 726 -6.70 -27.88 0.55
C THR A 726 -6.72 -28.23 -0.93
N LEU A 727 -5.58 -28.07 -1.60
CA LEU A 727 -5.39 -28.46 -3.00
C LEU A 727 -4.94 -29.92 -3.09
N LEU A 728 -5.64 -30.71 -3.90
CA LEU A 728 -5.38 -32.14 -4.08
C LEU A 728 -5.00 -32.44 -5.54
N ASP A 729 -4.05 -33.35 -5.71
CA ASP A 729 -3.74 -33.95 -7.00
C ASP A 729 -4.82 -34.95 -7.45
N ALA A 730 -4.71 -35.44 -8.69
CA ALA A 730 -5.63 -36.40 -9.28
C ALA A 730 -5.71 -37.76 -8.55
N LYS A 731 -4.78 -38.06 -7.63
CA LYS A 731 -4.77 -39.27 -6.79
C LYS A 731 -5.24 -38.99 -5.36
N GLY A 732 -5.66 -37.75 -5.05
CA GLY A 732 -6.12 -37.33 -3.72
C GLY A 732 -4.99 -36.95 -2.74
N GLY A 733 -3.72 -36.91 -3.19
CA GLY A 733 -2.61 -36.42 -2.39
C GLY A 733 -2.57 -34.89 -2.34
N VAL A 734 -2.05 -34.30 -1.27
CA VAL A 734 -1.87 -32.84 -1.19
C VAL A 734 -0.84 -32.39 -2.22
N LEU A 735 -1.18 -31.35 -2.98
CA LEU A 735 -0.27 -30.71 -3.90
C LEU A 735 0.38 -29.53 -3.18
N SER A 736 1.60 -29.72 -2.70
CA SER A 736 2.27 -28.75 -1.82
C SER A 736 2.79 -27.58 -2.63
N GLY A 737 2.34 -26.36 -2.36
CA GLY A 737 2.85 -25.17 -3.03
C GLY A 737 1.95 -23.97 -2.83
N SER A 738 2.17 -22.94 -3.64
CA SER A 738 1.36 -21.72 -3.69
C SER A 738 0.45 -21.73 -4.91
N ALA A 739 -0.80 -22.12 -4.73
CA ALA A 739 -1.85 -22.11 -5.74
C ALA A 739 -2.86 -21.00 -5.44
N PRO A 740 -3.25 -20.18 -6.44
CA PRO A 740 -4.23 -19.13 -6.27
C PRO A 740 -5.64 -19.70 -6.10
N LEU A 741 -6.37 -19.19 -5.10
CA LEU A 741 -7.72 -19.58 -4.73
C LEU A 741 -8.66 -18.36 -4.74
N HIS A 742 -9.93 -18.61 -5.06
CA HIS A 742 -11.05 -17.68 -4.88
C HIS A 742 -12.04 -18.26 -3.88
N ILE A 743 -12.16 -17.62 -2.71
CA ILE A 743 -13.04 -18.04 -1.62
C ILE A 743 -14.18 -17.03 -1.47
N ARG A 744 -15.43 -17.51 -1.47
CA ARG A 744 -16.63 -16.68 -1.26
C ARG A 744 -17.44 -17.22 -0.09
N VAL A 745 -17.83 -16.34 0.83
CA VAL A 745 -18.76 -16.65 1.91
C VAL A 745 -20.09 -15.97 1.58
N ILE A 746 -21.12 -16.76 1.36
CA ILE A 746 -22.44 -16.33 0.91
C ILE A 746 -23.44 -16.62 2.02
N ASP A 747 -24.26 -15.63 2.33
CA ASP A 747 -25.26 -15.72 3.38
C ASP A 747 -26.59 -16.34 2.89
N PRO A 748 -27.51 -16.70 3.81
CA PRO A 748 -28.82 -17.27 3.47
C PRO A 748 -29.72 -16.36 2.63
N LEU A 749 -29.43 -15.06 2.57
CA LEU A 749 -30.16 -14.07 1.76
C LEU A 749 -29.59 -13.95 0.34
N GLY A 750 -28.54 -14.72 0.02
CA GLY A 750 -27.87 -14.76 -1.28
C GLY A 750 -26.78 -13.70 -1.47
N ALA A 751 -26.49 -12.88 -0.47
CA ALA A 751 -25.45 -11.86 -0.56
C ALA A 751 -24.05 -12.44 -0.25
N THR A 752 -23.06 -12.07 -1.05
CA THR A 752 -21.66 -12.37 -0.77
C THR A 752 -21.19 -11.50 0.40
N ARG A 753 -21.00 -12.10 1.57
CA ARG A 753 -20.49 -11.43 2.78
C ARG A 753 -18.99 -11.16 2.72
N TYR A 754 -18.25 -12.09 2.12
CA TYR A 754 -16.80 -12.01 1.88
C TYR A 754 -16.44 -12.61 0.53
N GLU A 755 -15.50 -11.97 -0.15
CA GLU A 755 -14.86 -12.45 -1.37
C GLU A 755 -13.35 -12.28 -1.21
N ARG A 756 -12.59 -13.35 -1.39
CA ARG A 756 -11.15 -13.38 -1.12
C ARG A 756 -10.37 -14.06 -2.24
N PHE A 757 -9.35 -13.39 -2.72
CA PHE A 757 -8.24 -13.97 -3.47
C PHE A 757 -7.09 -14.20 -2.51
N VAL A 758 -6.66 -15.46 -2.39
CA VAL A 758 -5.58 -15.90 -1.50
C VAL A 758 -4.79 -16.99 -2.20
N ALA A 759 -3.66 -17.41 -1.64
CA ALA A 759 -2.92 -18.56 -2.12
C ALA A 759 -2.73 -19.61 -1.02
N THR A 760 -2.60 -20.88 -1.41
CA THR A 760 -2.20 -21.93 -0.49
C THR A 760 -0.78 -21.68 0.04
N ARG A 761 -0.51 -22.04 1.28
CA ARG A 761 0.83 -22.22 1.84
C ARG A 761 1.03 -23.71 2.03
N LEU A 762 1.95 -24.30 1.27
CA LEU A 762 2.21 -25.75 1.29
C LEU A 762 0.94 -26.59 1.01
N GLY A 763 0.07 -26.10 0.11
CA GLY A 763 -1.13 -26.83 -0.32
C GLY A 763 -2.41 -26.56 0.49
N ALA A 764 -2.37 -25.77 1.56
CA ALA A 764 -3.56 -25.38 2.32
C ALA A 764 -3.69 -23.85 2.53
N ALA A 765 -4.91 -23.35 2.66
CA ALA A 765 -5.20 -21.96 3.02
C ALA A 765 -6.28 -21.91 4.10
N THR A 766 -6.14 -21.00 5.07
CA THR A 766 -7.11 -20.77 6.14
C THR A 766 -7.31 -19.29 6.37
N LEU A 767 -8.55 -18.87 6.64
CA LEU A 767 -8.94 -17.48 6.87
C LEU A 767 -9.86 -17.41 8.08
N SER A 768 -9.59 -16.45 8.96
CA SER A 768 -10.49 -16.07 10.05
C SER A 768 -11.30 -14.85 9.61
N LEU A 769 -12.61 -14.99 9.52
CA LEU A 769 -13.51 -13.94 9.01
C LEU A 769 -14.53 -13.53 10.08
N PRO A 770 -14.61 -12.24 10.46
CA PRO A 770 -15.53 -11.79 11.50
C PRO A 770 -17.00 -11.83 11.03
N LEU A 771 -17.94 -11.99 11.95
CA LEU A 771 -19.39 -11.91 11.69
C LEU A 771 -20.04 -10.94 12.67
N GLY A 772 -21.13 -10.31 12.26
CA GLY A 772 -21.94 -9.43 13.08
C GLY A 772 -22.96 -10.20 13.92
N ALA A 773 -23.34 -9.65 15.07
CA ALA A 773 -24.43 -10.18 15.89
C ALA A 773 -25.80 -10.11 15.15
N ASN A 774 -25.93 -9.18 14.18
CA ASN A 774 -27.12 -8.98 13.37
C ASN A 774 -27.02 -9.60 11.95
N ASP A 775 -26.01 -10.41 11.65
CA ASP A 775 -25.96 -11.19 10.42
C ASP A 775 -27.19 -12.13 10.31
N PRO A 776 -27.66 -12.49 9.10
CA PRO A 776 -28.89 -13.29 8.93
C PRO A 776 -28.76 -14.72 9.47
N ALA A 777 -29.87 -15.20 10.05
CA ALA A 777 -29.99 -16.60 10.50
C ALA A 777 -30.12 -17.56 9.32
N GLY A 778 -29.58 -18.77 9.46
CA GLY A 778 -29.79 -19.86 8.50
C GLY A 778 -28.51 -20.55 8.04
N GLN A 779 -28.59 -21.24 6.91
CA GLN A 779 -27.49 -21.96 6.27
C GLN A 779 -26.68 -21.05 5.34
N TRP A 780 -25.42 -20.86 5.67
CA TRP A 780 -24.42 -20.14 4.89
C TRP A 780 -23.63 -21.09 4.02
N ARG A 781 -23.04 -20.58 2.94
CA ARG A 781 -22.21 -21.36 2.01
C ARG A 781 -20.83 -20.74 1.85
N VAL A 782 -19.79 -21.53 2.07
CA VAL A 782 -18.41 -21.21 1.70
C VAL A 782 -18.12 -21.91 0.39
N GLY A 783 -17.97 -21.15 -0.70
CA GLY A 783 -17.53 -21.65 -1.99
C GLY A 783 -16.04 -21.42 -2.20
N VAL A 784 -15.33 -22.41 -2.71
CA VAL A 784 -13.91 -22.34 -3.02
C VAL A 784 -13.67 -22.77 -4.46
N ARG A 785 -12.91 -21.98 -5.22
CA ARG A 785 -12.40 -22.32 -6.55
C ARG A 785 -10.88 -22.23 -6.54
N GLU A 786 -10.17 -23.23 -7.03
CA GLU A 786 -8.76 -23.06 -7.41
C GLU A 786 -8.65 -22.50 -8.83
N LEU A 787 -7.74 -21.56 -9.05
CA LEU A 787 -7.74 -20.72 -10.24
C LEU A 787 -6.82 -21.21 -11.37
N LEU A 788 -6.21 -22.40 -11.22
CA LEU A 788 -5.33 -22.99 -12.21
C LEU A 788 -6.08 -23.97 -13.12
N SER A 789 -6.78 -24.97 -12.57
CA SER A 789 -7.58 -25.90 -13.38
C SER A 789 -9.08 -25.59 -13.36
N GLY A 790 -9.55 -24.80 -12.38
CA GLY A 790 -10.94 -24.35 -12.25
C GLY A 790 -11.85 -25.28 -11.46
N THR A 791 -11.31 -26.27 -10.74
CA THR A 791 -12.09 -27.12 -9.83
C THR A 791 -12.66 -26.31 -8.66
N GLU A 792 -13.82 -26.75 -8.18
CA GLU A 792 -14.59 -26.08 -7.14
C GLU A 792 -15.12 -27.07 -6.11
N ASP A 793 -15.25 -26.59 -4.89
CA ASP A 793 -15.95 -27.28 -3.81
C ASP A 793 -16.65 -26.26 -2.91
N SER A 794 -17.57 -26.73 -2.07
CA SER A 794 -18.25 -25.86 -1.12
C SER A 794 -18.57 -26.57 0.19
N ALA A 795 -18.53 -25.82 1.28
CA ALA A 795 -18.91 -26.31 2.60
C ALA A 795 -19.98 -25.40 3.23
N PRO A 796 -21.03 -25.95 3.83
CA PRO A 796 -22.04 -25.17 4.53
C PRO A 796 -21.67 -24.92 6.00
N PHE A 797 -22.26 -23.90 6.61
CA PHE A 797 -22.33 -23.76 8.07
C PHE A 797 -23.60 -23.02 8.47
N ALA A 798 -24.14 -23.35 9.64
CA ALA A 798 -25.31 -22.64 10.17
C ALA A 798 -24.89 -21.51 11.10
N TYR A 799 -25.54 -20.36 10.98
CA TYR A 799 -25.40 -19.26 11.93
C TYR A 799 -26.76 -18.95 12.58
N GLN A 800 -26.74 -18.83 13.91
CA GLN A 800 -27.88 -18.37 14.70
C GLN A 800 -27.51 -17.08 15.42
N PRO A 801 -28.10 -15.94 15.04
CA PRO A 801 -27.82 -14.63 15.62
C PRO A 801 -28.07 -14.59 17.13
N LEU A 802 -27.49 -13.60 17.82
CA LEU A 802 -27.79 -13.37 19.23
C LEU A 802 -29.15 -12.67 19.36
N GLU A 803 -29.96 -13.05 20.34
CA GLU A 803 -31.15 -12.28 20.74
C GLU A 803 -30.78 -11.12 21.67
N LYS A 804 -29.67 -11.27 22.40
CA LYS A 804 -29.14 -10.30 23.38
C LYS A 804 -27.62 -10.21 23.25
N CYS A 805 -27.09 -9.00 23.15
CA CYS A 805 -25.66 -8.74 23.19
C CYS A 805 -25.39 -7.35 23.79
N GLY A 806 -25.29 -7.28 25.11
CA GLY A 806 -25.02 -6.02 25.80
C GLY A 806 -23.65 -5.42 25.49
N MET A 807 -22.74 -6.15 24.85
CA MET A 807 -21.42 -5.65 24.44
C MET A 807 -21.46 -4.80 23.18
N LEU A 808 -22.54 -4.90 22.40
CA LEU A 808 -22.67 -4.15 21.17
C LEU A 808 -22.78 -2.65 21.46
N ALA A 809 -23.28 -2.25 22.64
CA ALA A 809 -23.40 -0.85 23.01
C ALA A 809 -23.20 -0.61 24.51
N GLY A 810 -22.87 0.62 24.90
CA GLY A 810 -22.84 1.02 26.30
C GLY A 810 -22.30 2.43 26.52
N ALA A 811 -22.19 2.85 27.78
CA ALA A 811 -21.83 4.21 28.14
C ALA A 811 -20.44 4.32 28.80
N THR A 812 -19.73 5.41 28.54
CA THR A 812 -18.47 5.73 29.22
C THR A 812 -18.72 5.92 30.72
N HIS A 813 -17.86 5.31 31.55
CA HIS A 813 -17.95 5.41 33.02
C HIS A 813 -17.62 6.81 33.55
N ARG A 814 -16.56 7.42 33.01
CA ARG A 814 -15.91 8.63 33.55
C ARG A 814 -15.64 9.69 32.47
N ALA A 815 -14.54 10.44 32.61
CA ALA A 815 -14.02 11.30 31.57
C ALA A 815 -13.86 10.54 30.24
N VAL A 816 -14.09 11.23 29.13
CA VAL A 816 -13.92 10.65 27.79
C VAL A 816 -12.45 10.67 27.38
N PHE A 817 -12.01 9.61 26.71
CA PHE A 817 -10.67 9.49 26.13
C PHE A 817 -10.70 8.53 24.94
N PHE A 818 -9.65 8.53 24.13
CA PHE A 818 -9.48 7.53 23.08
C PHE A 818 -8.87 6.27 23.70
N PRO A 819 -9.47 5.06 23.58
CA PRO A 819 -9.14 3.92 24.44
C PRO A 819 -7.64 3.62 24.57
N PRO A 820 -6.84 3.61 23.48
CA PRO A 820 -5.41 3.35 23.57
C PRO A 820 -4.61 4.41 24.37
N ASP A 821 -5.14 5.61 24.61
CA ASP A 821 -4.47 6.64 25.43
C ASP A 821 -4.37 6.25 26.92
N PHE A 822 -5.23 5.34 27.41
CA PHE A 822 -5.12 4.82 28.79
C PHE A 822 -3.72 4.23 29.03
N ASP A 823 -3.29 3.31 28.16
CA ASP A 823 -2.01 2.61 28.31
C ASP A 823 -0.83 3.57 28.13
N ARG A 824 -0.99 4.60 27.29
CA ARG A 824 0.05 5.62 27.07
C ARG A 824 0.22 6.53 28.27
N VAL A 825 -0.87 6.96 28.90
CA VAL A 825 -0.86 7.71 30.16
C VAL A 825 -0.29 6.85 31.30
N HIS A 826 -0.71 5.59 31.40
CA HIS A 826 -0.18 4.67 32.40
C HIS A 826 1.35 4.50 32.25
N ARG A 827 1.82 4.26 31.03
CA ARG A 827 3.25 4.16 30.71
C ARG A 827 4.00 5.47 31.01
N PHE A 828 3.44 6.61 30.62
CA PHE A 828 4.01 7.93 30.89
C PHE A 828 4.38 8.08 32.36
N ALA A 829 3.46 7.74 33.27
CA ALA A 829 3.69 7.85 34.72
C ALA A 829 4.71 6.84 35.28
N ARG A 830 5.13 5.82 34.52
CA ARG A 830 6.19 4.89 34.91
C ARG A 830 7.57 5.34 34.44
N ILE A 831 7.64 6.03 33.31
CA ILE A 831 8.90 6.41 32.65
C ILE A 831 9.30 7.84 33.02
N ALA A 832 8.36 8.79 33.00
CA ALA A 832 8.65 10.17 33.33
C ALA A 832 9.13 10.31 34.78
N ARG A 833 10.08 11.21 35.01
CA ARG A 833 10.59 11.57 36.35
C ARG A 833 10.25 12.99 36.73
N GLU A 834 10.07 13.85 35.73
CA GLU A 834 9.69 15.24 35.90
C GLU A 834 8.65 15.62 34.85
N ALA A 835 7.66 16.41 35.25
CA ALA A 835 6.68 17.02 34.35
C ALA A 835 6.34 18.44 34.80
N THR A 836 5.99 19.30 33.84
CA THR A 836 5.46 20.63 34.12
C THR A 836 3.95 20.63 33.92
N ILE A 837 3.21 21.02 34.95
CA ILE A 837 1.77 21.25 34.90
C ILE A 837 1.54 22.69 34.44
N VAL A 838 0.88 22.86 33.28
CA VAL A 838 0.64 24.17 32.67
C VAL A 838 -0.86 24.48 32.73
N THR A 839 -1.21 25.49 33.50
CA THR A 839 -2.60 25.92 33.71
C THR A 839 -2.98 27.03 32.72
N GLY A 840 -4.19 26.93 32.15
CA GLY A 840 -4.83 28.04 31.42
C GLY A 840 -5.21 29.21 32.32
N LYS A 841 -5.92 30.20 31.75
CA LYS A 841 -6.35 31.41 32.48
C LYS A 841 -7.52 31.20 33.44
N GLY A 842 -8.22 30.06 33.37
CA GLY A 842 -9.24 29.67 34.35
C GLY A 842 -8.70 29.33 35.74
N ASP A 843 -9.60 29.10 36.70
CA ASP A 843 -9.25 28.67 38.05
C ASP A 843 -8.95 27.16 38.09
N TYR A 844 -7.67 26.81 37.94
CA TYR A 844 -7.18 25.42 37.95
C TYR A 844 -6.25 25.11 39.12
N ALA A 845 -6.10 26.03 40.09
CA ALA A 845 -5.11 25.89 41.17
C ALA A 845 -5.34 24.61 42.00
N ALA A 846 -6.58 24.38 42.42
CA ALA A 846 -6.94 23.17 43.17
C ALA A 846 -6.72 21.87 42.37
N ALA A 847 -6.98 21.89 41.06
CA ALA A 847 -6.76 20.76 40.17
C ALA A 847 -5.26 20.47 40.01
N ALA A 848 -4.44 21.50 39.81
CA ALA A 848 -2.99 21.38 39.70
C ALA A 848 -2.37 20.84 41.01
N ASP A 849 -2.76 21.37 42.17
CA ASP A 849 -2.28 20.89 43.47
C ASP A 849 -2.65 19.42 43.72
N ARG A 850 -3.86 19.02 43.32
CA ARG A 850 -4.31 17.63 43.40
C ARG A 850 -3.48 16.72 42.50
N LEU A 851 -3.14 17.16 41.29
CA LEU A 851 -2.28 16.42 40.36
C LEU A 851 -0.87 16.22 40.92
N VAL A 852 -0.26 17.26 41.49
CA VAL A 852 1.06 17.14 42.14
C VAL A 852 1.05 16.00 43.18
N LYS A 853 0.01 15.96 44.02
CA LYS A 853 -0.15 14.91 45.06
C LYS A 853 -0.45 13.53 44.48
N ILE A 854 -1.22 13.45 43.39
CA ILE A 854 -1.54 12.18 42.70
C ILE A 854 -0.29 11.55 42.10
N LEU A 855 0.61 12.37 41.56
CA LEU A 855 1.76 11.94 40.78
C LEU A 855 3.00 11.65 41.63
N ASP A 856 3.12 12.29 42.80
CA ASP A 856 4.25 12.12 43.74
C ASP A 856 4.53 10.66 44.16
N PRO A 857 3.52 9.82 44.50
CA PRO A 857 3.76 8.41 44.84
C PRO A 857 4.38 7.57 43.72
N TRP A 858 4.28 8.03 42.46
CA TRP A 858 4.86 7.38 41.29
C TRP A 858 6.26 7.92 40.94
N GLY A 859 6.80 8.81 41.78
CA GLY A 859 8.12 9.42 41.60
C GLY A 859 8.16 10.50 40.52
N LEU A 860 7.00 11.04 40.11
CA LEU A 860 6.90 12.08 39.08
C LEU A 860 6.84 13.47 39.72
N ARG A 861 7.99 14.16 39.75
CA ARG A 861 8.09 15.51 40.30
C ARG A 861 7.41 16.51 39.37
N CYS A 862 6.52 17.33 39.92
CA CYS A 862 5.72 18.27 39.15
C CYS A 862 6.00 19.73 39.52
N LYS A 863 6.17 20.58 38.51
CA LYS A 863 6.21 22.05 38.66
C LYS A 863 4.97 22.66 38.04
N VAL A 864 4.30 23.58 38.72
CA VAL A 864 3.12 24.29 38.18
C VAL A 864 3.53 25.64 37.62
N VAL A 865 3.07 25.97 36.41
CA VAL A 865 3.27 27.28 35.75
C VAL A 865 2.01 27.71 35.00
N ALA A 866 1.83 29.03 34.82
CA ALA A 866 0.79 29.55 33.93
C ALA A 866 1.21 29.42 32.46
N ALA A 867 0.24 29.15 31.57
CA ALA A 867 0.51 28.96 30.15
C ALA A 867 1.23 30.15 29.48
N ASP A 868 0.87 31.39 29.83
CA ASP A 868 1.49 32.60 29.28
C ASP A 868 3.00 32.70 29.57
N ALA A 869 3.49 32.04 30.63
CA ALA A 869 4.92 32.05 30.97
C ALA A 869 5.78 31.18 30.02
N VAL A 870 5.16 30.19 29.37
CA VAL A 870 5.82 29.18 28.50
C VAL A 870 5.31 29.21 27.06
N ALA A 871 4.25 29.96 26.77
CA ALA A 871 3.64 30.15 25.45
C ALA A 871 4.47 31.05 24.51
N LYS A 872 5.78 30.82 24.48
CA LYS A 872 6.77 31.53 23.67
C LYS A 872 7.74 30.51 23.05
N PRO A 873 8.41 30.83 21.94
CA PRO A 873 9.31 29.90 21.29
C PRO A 873 10.51 29.56 22.19
N ARG A 874 10.93 28.30 22.12
CA ARG A 874 12.23 27.85 22.62
C ARG A 874 13.34 28.63 21.91
N GLU A 875 14.38 28.97 22.66
CA GLU A 875 15.60 29.58 22.13
C GLU A 875 16.48 28.55 21.42
N LEU A 876 16.94 28.87 20.21
CA LEU A 876 17.85 28.03 19.42
C LEU A 876 19.24 28.65 19.33
N ARG A 877 20.29 27.86 19.57
CA ARG A 877 21.67 28.31 19.33
C ARG A 877 21.96 28.40 17.82
N PRO A 878 22.93 29.22 17.37
CA PRO A 878 23.28 29.33 15.95
C PRO A 878 23.56 27.98 15.27
N GLU A 879 24.34 27.12 15.91
CA GLU A 879 24.66 25.78 15.39
C GLU A 879 23.45 24.84 15.38
N GLU A 880 22.51 24.99 16.32
CA GLU A 880 21.28 24.20 16.33
C GLU A 880 20.33 24.66 15.23
N ALA A 881 20.21 25.98 15.00
CA ALA A 881 19.30 26.54 14.01
C ALA A 881 19.64 26.14 12.56
N GLU A 882 20.91 25.87 12.27
CA GLU A 882 21.38 25.45 10.94
C GLU A 882 20.84 24.08 10.52
N THR A 883 20.72 23.14 11.46
CA THR A 883 20.22 21.77 11.20
C THR A 883 18.89 21.47 11.89
N TRP A 884 18.21 22.49 12.44
CA TRP A 884 16.92 22.34 13.09
C TRP A 884 15.79 22.07 12.09
N VAL A 885 15.19 20.90 12.19
CA VAL A 885 13.96 20.56 11.48
C VAL A 885 12.77 20.79 12.41
N GLY A 886 12.08 21.92 12.22
CA GLY A 886 10.88 22.27 12.99
C GLY A 886 9.61 21.55 12.53
N LEU A 887 8.52 21.72 13.28
CA LEU A 887 7.21 21.15 12.95
C LEU A 887 6.56 21.88 11.76
N GLU A 888 6.85 23.18 11.62
CA GLU A 888 6.56 23.97 10.40
C GLU A 888 7.72 23.93 9.39
N PHE A 889 7.41 24.09 8.10
CA PHE A 889 8.41 24.10 7.03
C PHE A 889 9.30 25.37 7.03
N GLY A 890 10.46 25.25 6.39
CA GLY A 890 11.44 26.34 6.21
C GLY A 890 12.50 26.41 7.33
N ARG A 891 13.53 27.23 7.11
CA ARG A 891 14.71 27.33 8.00
C ARG A 891 14.38 27.97 9.34
N ALA A 892 14.98 27.45 10.40
CA ALA A 892 14.94 28.07 11.72
C ALA A 892 15.95 29.22 11.81
N LYS A 893 15.70 30.16 12.74
CA LYS A 893 16.61 31.26 13.05
C LYS A 893 17.27 31.03 14.42
N PRO A 894 18.48 31.53 14.67
CA PRO A 894 19.03 31.58 16.02
C PRO A 894 18.17 32.49 16.92
N GLY A 895 18.25 32.28 18.23
CA GLY A 895 17.53 33.07 19.23
C GLY A 895 16.05 32.70 19.34
N ARG A 896 15.21 33.70 19.64
CA ARG A 896 13.78 33.55 19.95
C ARG A 896 12.84 34.07 18.86
N ASP A 897 13.35 34.39 17.68
CA ASP A 897 12.56 34.95 16.58
C ASP A 897 11.74 33.91 15.78
N ASN A 898 11.62 32.68 16.29
CA ASN A 898 10.86 31.60 15.68
C ASN A 898 9.41 31.56 16.21
N SER A 899 8.50 30.85 15.52
CA SER A 899 7.22 30.46 16.11
C SER A 899 7.40 29.29 17.09
N PRO A 900 6.55 29.11 18.11
CA PRO A 900 6.52 27.88 18.91
C PRO A 900 6.29 26.63 18.05
N ALA A 901 5.50 26.74 16.99
CA ALA A 901 5.30 25.64 16.03
C ALA A 901 6.59 25.28 15.26
N LYS A 902 7.55 26.18 15.15
CA LYS A 902 8.84 25.91 14.51
C LYS A 902 9.90 25.41 15.50
N ALA A 903 10.08 26.08 16.64
CA ALA A 903 11.14 25.78 17.60
C ALA A 903 10.71 24.87 18.78
N GLY A 904 9.41 24.64 18.95
CA GLY A 904 8.83 24.15 20.20
C GLY A 904 8.55 25.29 21.18
N PHE A 905 7.76 24.99 22.22
CA PHE A 905 7.49 25.93 23.31
C PHE A 905 8.67 26.01 24.28
N ASP A 906 8.81 27.14 24.99
CA ASP A 906 9.87 27.38 25.97
C ASP A 906 9.60 26.67 27.30
N ILE A 907 9.61 25.34 27.22
CA ILE A 907 9.34 24.41 28.31
C ILE A 907 10.23 23.18 28.15
N ALA A 908 10.88 22.78 29.24
CA ALA A 908 11.73 21.59 29.27
C ALA A 908 10.96 20.41 29.86
N GLY A 909 11.28 19.20 29.37
CA GLY A 909 10.68 17.96 29.86
C GLY A 909 9.23 17.73 29.42
N HIS A 910 8.59 16.78 30.07
CA HIS A 910 7.21 16.38 29.79
C HIS A 910 6.18 17.37 30.34
N VAL A 911 4.96 17.37 29.79
CA VAL A 911 3.96 18.40 30.13
C VAL A 911 2.58 17.82 30.44
N ILE A 912 1.89 18.38 31.43
CA ILE A 912 0.46 18.12 31.69
C ILE A 912 -0.29 19.45 31.53
N LEU A 913 -1.23 19.52 30.60
CA LEU A 913 -1.96 20.74 30.25
C LEU A 913 -3.35 20.71 30.87
N LEU A 914 -3.76 21.81 31.52
CA LEU A 914 -5.09 21.99 32.09
C LEU A 914 -5.79 23.18 31.43
N GLY A 915 -7.02 22.96 30.99
CA GLY A 915 -7.94 24.01 30.57
C GLY A 915 -8.64 23.72 29.25
N THR A 916 -8.83 24.73 28.42
CA THR A 916 -9.54 24.66 27.14
C THR A 916 -8.70 25.28 26.04
N PRO A 917 -9.04 25.07 24.75
CA PRO A 917 -8.41 25.82 23.67
C PRO A 917 -8.60 27.35 23.78
N GLN A 918 -9.65 27.81 24.48
CA GLN A 918 -9.95 29.24 24.61
C GLN A 918 -9.07 29.94 25.65
N ASP A 919 -8.61 29.23 26.68
CA ASP A 919 -7.88 29.82 27.81
C ASP A 919 -6.46 29.25 28.02
N ASN A 920 -6.06 28.21 27.28
CA ASN A 920 -4.71 27.65 27.29
C ASN A 920 -4.12 27.62 25.85
N PRO A 921 -3.15 28.49 25.52
CA PRO A 921 -2.59 28.58 24.16
C PRO A 921 -1.87 27.30 23.67
N LEU A 922 -1.36 26.46 24.57
CA LEU A 922 -0.75 25.18 24.18
C LEU A 922 -1.83 24.17 23.76
N ILE A 923 -2.99 24.17 24.45
CA ILE A 923 -4.15 23.36 24.06
C ILE A 923 -4.72 23.85 22.72
N ALA A 924 -4.78 25.18 22.51
CA ALA A 924 -5.18 25.76 21.23
C ALA A 924 -4.27 25.32 20.07
N HIS A 925 -2.97 25.22 20.31
CA HIS A 925 -2.01 24.71 19.34
C HIS A 925 -2.27 23.22 19.03
N ILE A 926 -2.45 22.39 20.06
CA ILE A 926 -2.79 20.96 19.92
C ILE A 926 -4.08 20.75 19.11
N GLU A 927 -5.12 21.53 19.37
CA GLU A 927 -6.37 21.49 18.61
C GLU A 927 -6.15 21.87 17.15
N LYS A 928 -5.42 22.97 16.88
CA LYS A 928 -5.09 23.44 15.53
C LYS A 928 -4.33 22.37 14.71
N MET A 929 -3.48 21.58 15.36
CA MET A 929 -2.73 20.49 14.74
C MET A 929 -3.58 19.26 14.40
N LYS A 930 -4.85 19.21 14.85
CA LYS A 930 -5.80 18.10 14.64
C LYS A 930 -5.28 16.75 15.16
N VAL A 931 -4.60 16.75 16.31
CA VAL A 931 -4.07 15.53 16.97
C VAL A 931 -4.89 15.08 18.17
N LEU A 932 -5.89 15.88 18.58
CA LEU A 932 -6.91 15.46 19.54
C LEU A 932 -7.85 14.45 18.89
N PRO A 933 -8.11 13.28 19.50
CA PRO A 933 -9.05 12.31 18.95
C PRO A 933 -10.46 12.85 18.73
N TYR A 934 -10.91 13.72 19.65
CA TYR A 934 -12.20 14.39 19.60
C TYR A 934 -12.00 15.91 19.65
N ALA A 935 -12.78 16.64 18.85
CA ALA A 935 -12.77 18.10 18.86
C ALA A 935 -13.47 18.61 20.14
N PRO A 936 -12.77 19.39 21.01
CA PRO A 936 -13.40 19.96 22.20
C PRO A 936 -14.37 21.08 21.80
N LYS A 937 -15.53 21.11 22.45
CA LYS A 937 -16.54 22.16 22.25
C LYS A 937 -17.38 22.30 23.50
N ALA A 938 -17.49 23.55 23.99
CA ALA A 938 -18.27 23.86 25.18
C ALA A 938 -19.69 23.29 25.06
N ASP A 939 -20.22 22.76 26.17
CA ASP A 939 -21.57 22.18 26.26
C ASP A 939 -21.88 20.98 25.34
N GLU A 940 -20.93 20.51 24.54
CA GLU A 940 -21.09 19.36 23.63
C GLU A 940 -20.05 18.27 23.86
N MET A 941 -18.77 18.63 23.99
CA MET A 941 -17.66 17.68 24.13
C MET A 941 -16.54 18.29 24.99
N PRO A 942 -16.24 17.78 26.20
CA PRO A 942 -16.84 16.60 26.84
C PRO A 942 -18.26 16.79 27.42
N GLY A 943 -18.77 18.02 27.48
CA GLY A 943 -20.04 18.37 28.14
C GLY A 943 -19.86 18.85 29.58
N ARG A 944 -20.91 19.41 30.17
CA ARG A 944 -20.90 19.92 31.56
C ARG A 944 -20.63 18.80 32.55
N ALA A 945 -19.85 19.06 33.59
CA ALA A 945 -19.43 18.10 34.61
C ALA A 945 -18.65 16.88 34.06
N ARG A 946 -18.19 16.92 32.81
CA ARG A 946 -17.42 15.85 32.17
C ARG A 946 -16.00 16.32 31.88
N GLY A 947 -15.04 15.40 32.05
CA GLY A 947 -13.65 15.59 31.66
C GLY A 947 -13.33 14.96 30.31
N TYR A 948 -12.27 15.45 29.66
CA TYR A 948 -11.65 14.86 28.47
C TYR A 948 -10.14 14.73 28.71
N ILE A 949 -9.60 13.54 28.47
CA ILE A 949 -8.16 13.26 28.52
C ILE A 949 -7.67 12.84 27.14
N ALA A 950 -6.53 13.40 26.72
CA ALA A 950 -5.82 12.94 25.53
C ALA A 950 -4.31 12.96 25.75
N TRP A 951 -3.62 11.93 25.25
CA TRP A 951 -2.16 11.85 25.24
C TRP A 951 -1.59 12.27 23.87
N GLN A 952 -0.43 12.93 23.86
CA GLN A 952 0.31 13.29 22.65
C GLN A 952 1.83 13.17 22.87
N ARG A 953 2.59 13.20 21.78
CA ARG A 953 4.06 13.25 21.77
C ARG A 953 4.54 14.12 20.61
N ASP A 954 5.66 14.82 20.78
CA ASP A 954 6.31 15.63 19.74
C ASP A 954 5.42 16.79 19.22
N ILE A 955 4.51 17.28 20.08
CA ILE A 955 3.64 18.43 19.78
C ILE A 955 4.12 19.70 20.47
N ILE A 956 4.50 19.60 21.75
CA ILE A 956 5.00 20.75 22.52
C ILE A 956 6.48 21.03 22.22
N GLY A 957 7.27 19.98 22.01
CA GLY A 957 8.67 20.03 21.62
C GLY A 957 9.19 18.63 21.26
N HIS A 958 10.37 18.55 20.63
CA HIS A 958 10.98 17.27 20.25
C HIS A 958 11.22 16.38 21.48
N GLY A 959 10.79 15.12 21.39
CA GLY A 959 10.88 14.10 22.44
C GLY A 959 9.92 14.29 23.61
N GLN A 960 9.07 15.32 23.60
CA GLN A 960 8.19 15.62 24.73
C GLN A 960 6.82 14.95 24.58
N GLU A 961 6.49 14.08 25.52
CA GLU A 961 5.10 13.66 25.77
C GLU A 961 4.30 14.75 26.49
N SER A 962 3.01 14.84 26.15
CA SER A 962 2.04 15.68 26.85
C SER A 962 0.74 14.92 27.17
N ILE A 963 0.15 15.24 28.32
CA ILE A 963 -1.20 14.82 28.70
C ILE A 963 -2.07 16.06 28.78
N THR A 964 -3.18 16.08 28.06
CA THR A 964 -4.09 17.23 28.00
C THR A 964 -5.40 16.89 28.72
N LEU A 965 -5.73 17.66 29.76
CA LEU A 965 -6.98 17.60 30.50
C LEU A 965 -7.88 18.78 30.11
N ILE A 966 -9.01 18.47 29.48
CA ILE A 966 -9.97 19.46 28.98
C ILE A 966 -11.30 19.35 29.73
N ALA A 967 -11.78 20.47 30.24
CA ALA A 967 -13.12 20.62 30.81
C ALA A 967 -13.55 22.09 30.76
N TYR A 968 -14.85 22.34 30.76
CA TYR A 968 -15.43 23.69 30.70
C TYR A 968 -15.97 24.18 32.04
N ASP A 969 -15.86 23.37 33.09
CA ASP A 969 -16.27 23.69 34.46
C ASP A 969 -15.41 22.92 35.49
N ALA A 970 -15.52 23.32 36.77
CA ALA A 970 -14.70 22.76 37.85
C ALA A 970 -14.97 21.28 38.14
N GLU A 971 -16.22 20.83 37.98
CA GLU A 971 -16.60 19.44 38.20
C GLU A 971 -16.03 18.54 37.10
N GLY A 972 -16.14 18.96 35.84
CA GLY A 972 -15.52 18.28 34.71
C GLY A 972 -14.01 18.22 34.81
N MET A 973 -13.35 19.28 35.32
CA MET A 973 -11.91 19.26 35.57
C MET A 973 -11.55 18.30 36.72
N ALA A 974 -12.34 18.29 37.80
CA ALA A 974 -12.17 17.32 38.89
C ALA A 974 -12.33 15.88 38.40
N GLU A 975 -13.22 15.64 37.44
CA GLU A 975 -13.45 14.35 36.80
C GLU A 975 -12.30 13.94 35.88
N ALA A 976 -11.74 14.88 35.09
CA ALA A 976 -10.53 14.63 34.31
C ALA A 976 -9.33 14.29 35.21
N VAL A 977 -9.10 15.03 36.29
CA VAL A 977 -8.03 14.75 37.27
C VAL A 977 -8.24 13.39 37.96
N GLY A 978 -9.48 13.08 38.33
CA GLY A 978 -9.81 11.80 38.96
C GLY A 978 -9.66 10.60 38.01
N THR A 979 -9.98 10.76 36.73
CA THR A 979 -9.78 9.72 35.71
C THR A 979 -8.29 9.56 35.39
N LEU A 980 -7.53 10.65 35.39
CA LEU A 980 -6.07 10.58 35.26
C LEU A 980 -5.45 9.75 36.40
N TYR A 981 -5.90 9.93 37.64
CA TYR A 981 -5.44 9.10 38.76
C TYR A 981 -5.65 7.61 38.48
N GLU A 982 -6.82 7.21 37.98
CA GLU A 982 -7.10 5.81 37.64
C GLU A 982 -6.15 5.30 36.55
N MET A 983 -5.94 6.08 35.48
CA MET A 983 -4.99 5.73 34.41
C MET A 983 -3.57 5.55 34.95
N VAL A 984 -3.10 6.50 35.78
CA VAL A 984 -1.77 6.46 36.39
C VAL A 984 -1.62 5.27 37.35
N ALA A 985 -2.68 4.94 38.09
CA ALA A 985 -2.72 3.78 38.98
C ALA A 985 -2.91 2.44 38.25
N GLY A 986 -3.29 2.46 36.96
CA GLY A 986 -3.63 1.26 36.20
C GLY A 986 -4.97 0.65 36.62
N ILE A 987 -5.86 1.45 37.22
CA ILE A 987 -7.19 1.01 37.66
C ILE A 987 -8.13 1.08 36.46
N GLN A 988 -8.62 -0.08 36.02
CA GLN A 988 -9.63 -0.20 34.97
C GLN A 988 -10.93 -0.77 35.55
N PRO A 989 -12.10 -0.34 35.06
CA PRO A 989 -13.34 -1.01 35.38
C PRO A 989 -13.32 -2.45 34.84
N LEU A 990 -14.02 -3.38 35.52
CA LEU A 990 -14.10 -4.79 35.10
C LEU A 990 -14.65 -4.97 33.68
N THR A 991 -15.50 -4.04 33.25
CA THR A 991 -15.92 -3.91 31.86
C THR A 991 -15.56 -2.52 31.36
N PRO A 992 -15.07 -2.38 30.11
CA PRO A 992 -14.64 -1.08 29.57
C PRO A 992 -15.77 -0.04 29.59
N TRP A 993 -17.02 -0.49 29.58
CA TRP A 993 -18.21 0.35 29.50
C TRP A 993 -19.28 -0.04 30.51
N ARG A 994 -20.16 0.91 30.83
CA ARG A 994 -21.41 0.65 31.54
C ARG A 994 -22.37 -0.04 30.58
N MET A 995 -22.71 -1.27 30.91
CA MET A 995 -23.56 -2.14 30.10
C MET A 995 -25.02 -1.65 30.13
N PRO A 996 -25.80 -1.89 29.07
CA PRO A 996 -27.22 -1.58 29.04
C PRO A 996 -28.00 -2.51 29.99
N VAL A 997 -29.01 -1.97 30.68
CA VAL A 997 -29.88 -2.72 31.60
C VAL A 997 -30.88 -3.62 30.86
N ALA A 998 -31.17 -3.29 29.59
CA ALA A 998 -31.95 -4.13 28.68
C ALA A 998 -31.36 -4.00 27.27
N ASN A 999 -31.37 -5.10 26.52
CA ASN A 999 -30.95 -5.10 25.12
C ASN A 999 -31.71 -6.16 24.32
N SER A 1000 -31.87 -5.91 23.01
CA SER A 1000 -32.48 -6.84 22.06
C SER A 1000 -31.84 -6.70 20.69
N ILE A 1001 -31.78 -7.80 19.94
CA ILE A 1001 -31.23 -7.88 18.59
C ILE A 1001 -32.16 -8.69 17.70
N ALA A 1002 -32.52 -8.10 16.56
CA ALA A 1002 -33.19 -8.75 15.45
C ALA A 1002 -32.24 -8.74 14.23
N PRO A 1003 -31.98 -9.90 13.60
CA PRO A 1003 -31.02 -10.01 12.51
C PRO A 1003 -31.55 -9.41 11.20
N ALA A 1004 -30.65 -9.29 10.22
CA ALA A 1004 -31.02 -8.91 8.87
C ALA A 1004 -32.01 -9.91 8.25
N THR A 1005 -33.00 -9.40 7.52
CA THR A 1005 -34.06 -10.18 6.86
C THR A 1005 -34.15 -9.93 5.36
N ALA A 1006 -33.39 -8.98 4.83
CA ALA A 1006 -33.29 -8.66 3.41
C ALA A 1006 -31.84 -8.37 3.00
N ALA A 1007 -31.55 -8.48 1.70
CA ALA A 1007 -30.28 -8.06 1.11
C ALA A 1007 -30.52 -6.88 0.15
N PRO A 1008 -30.58 -5.63 0.67
CA PRO A 1008 -30.86 -4.46 -0.15
C PRO A 1008 -29.88 -4.33 -1.32
N GLY A 1009 -30.40 -4.03 -2.52
CA GLY A 1009 -29.59 -3.81 -3.72
C GLY A 1009 -28.97 -5.06 -4.34
N LEU A 1010 -29.24 -6.27 -3.80
CA LEU A 1010 -28.88 -7.52 -4.47
C LEU A 1010 -29.73 -7.69 -5.74
N LEU A 1011 -29.07 -7.77 -6.88
CA LEU A 1011 -29.68 -8.03 -8.18
C LEU A 1011 -29.16 -9.37 -8.72
N PRO A 1012 -29.95 -10.10 -9.52
CA PRO A 1012 -29.48 -11.32 -10.14
C PRO A 1012 -28.31 -11.05 -11.09
N ALA A 1013 -27.41 -12.01 -11.23
CA ALA A 1013 -26.41 -12.03 -12.30
C ALA A 1013 -27.00 -12.72 -13.53
N LEU A 1014 -26.59 -12.28 -14.72
CA LEU A 1014 -26.91 -12.99 -15.96
C LEU A 1014 -26.14 -14.32 -16.02
N LYS A 1015 -26.78 -15.34 -16.58
CA LYS A 1015 -26.16 -16.65 -16.74
C LYS A 1015 -25.14 -16.62 -17.89
N THR A 1016 -23.94 -17.13 -17.65
CA THR A 1016 -22.96 -17.35 -18.73
C THR A 1016 -23.47 -18.42 -19.70
N ALA A 1017 -23.62 -18.05 -20.96
CA ALA A 1017 -23.99 -18.95 -22.05
C ALA A 1017 -22.76 -19.70 -22.59
N TRP A 1018 -21.68 -18.97 -22.87
CA TRP A 1018 -20.39 -19.53 -23.29
C TRP A 1018 -19.26 -18.53 -23.03
N VAL A 1019 -18.02 -19.04 -23.07
CA VAL A 1019 -16.79 -18.24 -22.99
C VAL A 1019 -15.85 -18.70 -24.11
N ALA A 1020 -15.30 -17.75 -24.87
CA ALA A 1020 -14.22 -17.99 -25.81
C ALA A 1020 -12.94 -17.31 -25.31
N VAL A 1021 -11.78 -17.91 -25.58
CA VAL A 1021 -10.47 -17.34 -25.24
C VAL A 1021 -9.75 -16.98 -26.53
N LEU A 1022 -9.38 -15.71 -26.65
CA LEU A 1022 -8.60 -15.16 -27.76
C LEU A 1022 -7.21 -14.73 -27.27
N PRO A 1023 -6.24 -14.49 -28.18
CA PRO A 1023 -4.83 -14.39 -27.80
C PRO A 1023 -4.49 -13.27 -26.80
N ASP A 1024 -5.08 -12.08 -26.96
CA ASP A 1024 -4.86 -10.92 -26.08
C ASP A 1024 -6.15 -10.12 -25.85
N ARG A 1025 -6.07 -9.01 -25.10
CA ARG A 1025 -7.12 -8.02 -24.86
C ARG A 1025 -8.00 -7.80 -26.08
N ILE A 1026 -9.31 -7.80 -25.86
CA ILE A 1026 -10.27 -7.48 -26.91
C ILE A 1026 -10.25 -5.97 -27.15
N ASP A 1027 -9.83 -5.52 -28.32
CA ASP A 1027 -9.86 -4.10 -28.69
C ASP A 1027 -11.20 -3.72 -29.33
N ALA A 1028 -11.84 -4.67 -30.03
CA ALA A 1028 -13.09 -4.43 -30.71
C ALA A 1028 -13.96 -5.66 -30.91
N MET A 1029 -15.27 -5.44 -31.03
CA MET A 1029 -16.23 -6.46 -31.45
C MET A 1029 -17.25 -5.88 -32.44
N LYS A 1030 -17.66 -6.68 -33.42
CA LYS A 1030 -18.73 -6.36 -34.36
C LYS A 1030 -19.61 -7.58 -34.64
N VAL A 1031 -20.93 -7.40 -34.61
CA VAL A 1031 -21.89 -8.46 -34.95
C VAL A 1031 -22.34 -8.29 -36.39
N GLU A 1032 -22.16 -9.33 -37.21
CA GLU A 1032 -22.56 -9.36 -38.62
C GLU A 1032 -23.08 -10.76 -38.99
N GLY A 1033 -24.26 -10.83 -39.63
CA GLY A 1033 -24.80 -12.10 -40.12
C GLY A 1033 -24.97 -13.19 -39.05
N GLY A 1034 -25.26 -12.81 -37.79
CA GLY A 1034 -25.36 -13.75 -36.66
C GLY A 1034 -24.02 -14.30 -36.16
N ARG A 1035 -22.89 -13.71 -36.60
CA ARG A 1035 -21.54 -14.05 -36.17
C ARG A 1035 -20.89 -12.84 -35.50
N LEU A 1036 -19.84 -13.10 -34.73
CA LEU A 1036 -19.10 -12.06 -34.01
C LEU A 1036 -17.68 -11.96 -34.55
N SER A 1037 -17.32 -10.82 -35.13
CA SER A 1037 -15.95 -10.48 -35.50
C SER A 1037 -15.27 -9.76 -34.34
N VAL A 1038 -14.10 -10.23 -33.93
CA VAL A 1038 -13.38 -9.76 -32.74
C VAL A 1038 -11.94 -9.43 -33.11
N VAL A 1039 -11.52 -8.20 -32.79
CA VAL A 1039 -10.12 -7.77 -32.94
C VAL A 1039 -9.44 -7.81 -31.57
N THR A 1040 -8.27 -8.43 -31.52
CA THR A 1040 -7.45 -8.49 -30.31
C THR A 1040 -6.15 -7.71 -30.48
N HIS A 1041 -5.61 -7.27 -29.34
CA HIS A 1041 -4.48 -6.36 -29.26
C HIS A 1041 -3.15 -6.94 -29.80
N ASP A 1042 -3.05 -8.26 -29.96
CA ASP A 1042 -1.98 -8.96 -30.68
C ASP A 1042 -2.09 -8.85 -32.22
N GLY A 1043 -3.06 -8.07 -32.73
CA GLY A 1043 -3.32 -7.87 -34.14
C GLY A 1043 -4.09 -9.01 -34.81
N SER A 1044 -4.82 -9.84 -34.06
CA SER A 1044 -5.66 -10.90 -34.65
C SER A 1044 -7.09 -10.44 -34.91
N LEU A 1045 -7.66 -10.87 -36.05
CA LEU A 1045 -9.10 -10.83 -36.33
C LEU A 1045 -9.65 -12.25 -36.26
N SER A 1046 -10.52 -12.49 -35.28
CA SER A 1046 -11.21 -13.77 -35.07
C SER A 1046 -12.69 -13.65 -35.40
N THR A 1047 -13.28 -14.69 -35.99
CA THR A 1047 -14.73 -14.76 -36.22
C THR A 1047 -15.32 -15.89 -35.39
N LEU A 1048 -16.12 -15.56 -34.39
CA LEU A 1048 -16.84 -16.49 -33.54
C LEU A 1048 -18.23 -16.82 -34.13
N THR A 1049 -18.64 -18.07 -34.00
CA THR A 1049 -20.02 -18.51 -34.24
C THR A 1049 -20.95 -18.04 -33.11
N ALA A 1050 -22.26 -18.22 -33.28
CA ALA A 1050 -23.24 -17.89 -32.25
C ALA A 1050 -23.09 -18.69 -30.94
N ASP A 1051 -22.51 -19.90 -31.01
CA ASP A 1051 -22.16 -20.75 -29.87
C ASP A 1051 -20.73 -20.52 -29.34
N GLY A 1052 -20.05 -19.45 -29.79
CA GLY A 1052 -18.76 -19.03 -29.24
C GLY A 1052 -17.54 -19.77 -29.80
N LYS A 1053 -17.69 -20.60 -30.83
CA LYS A 1053 -16.55 -21.31 -31.45
C LYS A 1053 -15.80 -20.41 -32.43
N VAL A 1054 -14.48 -20.46 -32.36
CA VAL A 1054 -13.61 -19.78 -33.34
C VAL A 1054 -13.72 -20.49 -34.69
N ALA A 1055 -14.36 -19.85 -35.68
CA ALA A 1055 -14.46 -20.41 -37.02
C ALA A 1055 -13.30 -20.01 -37.93
N SER A 1056 -12.74 -18.84 -37.71
CA SER A 1056 -11.55 -18.37 -38.42
C SER A 1056 -10.77 -17.39 -37.55
N GLN A 1057 -9.46 -17.38 -37.73
CA GLN A 1057 -8.57 -16.38 -37.14
C GLN A 1057 -7.50 -16.03 -38.17
N LYS A 1058 -7.24 -14.74 -38.37
CA LYS A 1058 -6.17 -14.25 -39.25
C LYS A 1058 -5.45 -13.06 -38.64
N ALA A 1059 -4.17 -12.91 -38.93
CA ALA A 1059 -3.41 -11.72 -38.56
C ALA A 1059 -3.80 -10.53 -39.45
N LEU A 1060 -3.90 -9.34 -38.85
CA LEU A 1060 -4.10 -8.08 -39.55
C LEU A 1060 -2.74 -7.42 -39.87
N ALA A 1061 -2.64 -6.74 -41.01
CA ALA A 1061 -1.45 -5.98 -41.39
C ALA A 1061 -1.27 -4.68 -40.58
N SER A 1062 -2.37 -4.16 -40.03
CA SER A 1062 -2.45 -3.03 -39.10
C SER A 1062 -3.68 -3.20 -38.22
N VAL A 1063 -3.62 -2.76 -36.97
CA VAL A 1063 -4.80 -2.71 -36.09
C VAL A 1063 -5.83 -1.81 -36.76
N VAL A 1064 -6.98 -2.37 -37.12
CA VAL A 1064 -8.09 -1.60 -37.69
C VAL A 1064 -8.81 -0.97 -36.52
N GLU A 1065 -8.81 0.37 -36.42
CA GLU A 1065 -9.67 1.06 -35.47
C GLU A 1065 -11.12 0.63 -35.72
N PRO A 1066 -11.81 0.07 -34.72
CA PRO A 1066 -13.21 -0.21 -34.89
C PRO A 1066 -13.98 1.09 -35.10
N ALA A 1067 -14.89 1.10 -36.07
CA ALA A 1067 -15.87 2.17 -36.14
C ALA A 1067 -16.67 2.16 -34.83
N PRO A 1068 -16.77 3.29 -34.11
CA PRO A 1068 -17.60 3.36 -32.91
C PRO A 1068 -19.01 2.89 -33.27
N ALA A 1069 -19.58 1.98 -32.48
CA ALA A 1069 -20.98 1.64 -32.61
C ALA A 1069 -21.79 2.95 -32.55
N GLY A 1070 -22.72 3.16 -33.49
CA GLY A 1070 -23.55 4.36 -33.50
C GLY A 1070 -24.16 4.57 -32.12
N ALA A 1071 -23.73 5.61 -31.41
CA ALA A 1071 -24.08 5.82 -30.02
C ALA A 1071 -25.58 6.10 -29.91
N ASP A 1072 -26.29 5.25 -29.19
CA ASP A 1072 -27.62 5.59 -28.70
C ASP A 1072 -27.45 6.64 -27.59
N ALA A 1073 -27.56 7.91 -27.96
CA ALA A 1073 -27.39 9.04 -27.06
C ALA A 1073 -28.35 8.99 -25.85
N ALA A 1074 -29.53 8.38 -25.99
CA ALA A 1074 -30.47 8.22 -24.90
C ALA A 1074 -29.98 7.17 -23.90
N ALA A 1075 -29.40 6.06 -24.38
CA ALA A 1075 -28.80 5.03 -23.53
C ALA A 1075 -27.58 5.56 -22.76
N GLU A 1076 -26.71 6.36 -23.40
CA GLU A 1076 -25.56 6.97 -22.73
C GLU A 1076 -25.99 7.98 -21.65
N GLU A 1077 -26.99 8.80 -21.93
CA GLU A 1077 -27.51 9.75 -20.96
C GLU A 1077 -28.16 9.05 -19.76
N LEU A 1078 -28.88 7.95 -20.01
CA LEU A 1078 -29.40 7.10 -18.95
C LEU A 1078 -28.28 6.51 -18.09
N ALA A 1079 -27.23 5.97 -18.73
CA ALA A 1079 -26.08 5.40 -18.06
C ALA A 1079 -25.40 6.43 -17.15
N ARG A 1080 -25.17 7.67 -17.64
CA ARG A 1080 -24.62 8.77 -16.83
C ARG A 1080 -25.52 9.11 -15.64
N LYS A 1081 -26.84 9.20 -15.83
CA LYS A 1081 -27.80 9.54 -14.77
C LYS A 1081 -27.96 8.46 -13.70
N ARG A 1082 -27.79 7.18 -14.08
CA ARG A 1082 -27.98 6.02 -13.20
C ARG A 1082 -26.67 5.43 -12.66
N CYS A 1083 -25.52 5.98 -13.06
CA CYS A 1083 -24.20 5.52 -12.61
C CYS A 1083 -24.09 5.62 -11.07
N PRO A 1084 -23.72 4.52 -10.38
CA PRO A 1084 -23.35 4.57 -8.97
C PRO A 1084 -22.18 5.55 -8.74
N ALA A 1085 -22.15 6.19 -7.56
CA ALA A 1085 -21.13 7.20 -7.24
C ALA A 1085 -19.72 6.61 -7.06
N ASP A 1086 -19.63 5.30 -6.83
CA ASP A 1086 -18.41 4.50 -6.70
C ASP A 1086 -18.02 3.80 -8.01
N ARG A 1087 -18.62 4.19 -9.14
CA ARG A 1087 -18.34 3.61 -10.46
C ARG A 1087 -18.16 4.70 -11.51
N ILE A 1088 -17.47 4.33 -12.59
CA ILE A 1088 -17.24 5.18 -13.76
C ILE A 1088 -17.72 4.41 -15.01
N VAL A 1089 -18.68 4.99 -15.75
CA VAL A 1089 -19.18 4.40 -17.01
C VAL A 1089 -18.04 4.28 -18.02
N LYS A 1090 -17.95 3.13 -18.69
CA LYS A 1090 -16.94 2.85 -19.71
C LYS A 1090 -17.55 2.53 -21.07
N LEU A 1091 -18.51 1.60 -21.12
CA LEU A 1091 -19.15 1.14 -22.35
C LEU A 1091 -20.66 1.04 -22.16
N VAL A 1092 -21.42 1.35 -23.20
CA VAL A 1092 -22.88 1.24 -23.24
C VAL A 1092 -23.30 0.50 -24.50
N ALA A 1093 -24.21 -0.46 -24.38
CA ALA A 1093 -24.80 -1.15 -25.52
C ALA A 1093 -26.30 -1.37 -25.29
N ALA A 1094 -27.13 -0.98 -26.25
CA ALA A 1094 -28.59 -1.12 -26.16
C ALA A 1094 -29.13 -2.10 -27.21
N VAL A 1095 -30.16 -2.87 -26.85
CA VAL A 1095 -30.96 -3.67 -27.79
C VAL A 1095 -32.41 -3.75 -27.30
N GLY A 1096 -33.36 -3.38 -28.16
CA GLY A 1096 -34.77 -3.35 -27.79
C GLY A 1096 -35.00 -2.50 -26.54
N ASP A 1097 -35.46 -3.13 -25.45
CA ASP A 1097 -35.77 -2.47 -24.17
C ASP A 1097 -34.66 -2.60 -23.10
N ARG A 1098 -33.49 -3.17 -23.46
CA ARG A 1098 -32.40 -3.46 -22.52
C ARG A 1098 -31.18 -2.59 -22.83
N ILE A 1099 -30.58 -2.03 -21.78
CA ILE A 1099 -29.39 -1.19 -21.85
C ILE A 1099 -28.33 -1.79 -20.93
N ALA A 1100 -27.26 -2.34 -21.51
CA ALA A 1100 -26.11 -2.83 -20.79
C ALA A 1100 -25.09 -1.71 -20.59
N VAL A 1101 -24.63 -1.52 -19.36
CA VAL A 1101 -23.62 -0.54 -18.98
C VAL A 1101 -22.47 -1.25 -18.29
N ALA A 1102 -21.31 -1.27 -18.94
CA ALA A 1102 -20.07 -1.72 -18.34
C ALA A 1102 -19.32 -0.52 -17.75
N HIS A 1103 -18.81 -0.71 -16.55
CA HIS A 1103 -18.04 0.28 -15.81
C HIS A 1103 -16.58 -0.15 -15.79
N TRP A 1104 -15.68 0.82 -15.59
CA TRP A 1104 -14.28 0.52 -15.28
C TRP A 1104 -14.20 -0.45 -14.10
N GLY A 1105 -13.31 -1.43 -14.23
CA GLY A 1105 -13.17 -2.51 -13.26
C GLY A 1105 -14.05 -3.72 -13.53
N GLY A 1106 -14.84 -3.72 -14.61
CA GLY A 1106 -15.64 -4.89 -15.00
C GLY A 1106 -16.99 -5.04 -14.28
N THR A 1107 -17.46 -4.05 -13.53
CA THR A 1107 -18.86 -4.05 -13.05
C THR A 1107 -19.81 -3.88 -14.24
N LEU A 1108 -20.74 -4.82 -14.42
CA LEU A 1108 -21.77 -4.80 -15.45
C LEU A 1108 -23.15 -4.64 -14.82
N ILE A 1109 -23.93 -3.68 -15.30
CA ILE A 1109 -25.33 -3.47 -14.92
C ILE A 1109 -26.20 -3.44 -16.17
N VAL A 1110 -27.32 -4.18 -16.17
CA VAL A 1110 -28.33 -4.09 -17.24
C VAL A 1110 -29.56 -3.39 -16.70
N TYR A 1111 -29.96 -2.33 -17.40
CA TYR A 1111 -31.16 -1.55 -17.13
C TYR A 1111 -32.25 -1.87 -18.16
N ASP A 1112 -33.50 -1.67 -17.76
CA ASP A 1112 -34.59 -1.50 -18.71
C ASP A 1112 -34.66 -0.06 -19.26
N LYS A 1113 -35.57 0.20 -20.20
CA LYS A 1113 -35.82 1.55 -20.75
C LYS A 1113 -36.26 2.59 -19.71
N ALA A 1114 -36.82 2.18 -18.57
CA ALA A 1114 -37.18 3.09 -17.49
C ALA A 1114 -35.98 3.47 -16.59
N GLY A 1115 -34.84 2.79 -16.80
CA GLY A 1115 -33.64 2.96 -15.99
C GLY A 1115 -33.67 2.19 -14.68
N GLU A 1116 -34.51 1.17 -14.57
CA GLU A 1116 -34.50 0.24 -13.45
C GLU A 1116 -33.44 -0.85 -13.70
N ALA A 1117 -32.56 -1.07 -12.73
CA ALA A 1117 -31.52 -2.09 -12.85
C ALA A 1117 -32.15 -3.49 -12.68
N LYS A 1118 -31.97 -4.36 -13.67
CA LYS A 1118 -32.50 -5.73 -13.70
C LYS A 1118 -31.46 -6.78 -13.36
N SER A 1119 -30.18 -6.52 -13.63
CA SER A 1119 -29.08 -7.40 -13.25
C SER A 1119 -27.83 -6.61 -12.89
N ARG A 1120 -27.01 -7.17 -11.99
CA ARG A 1120 -25.68 -6.63 -11.65
C ARG A 1120 -24.72 -7.78 -11.40
N GLN A 1121 -23.53 -7.72 -11.99
CA GLN A 1121 -22.47 -8.68 -11.72
C GLN A 1121 -21.08 -8.07 -11.91
N GLN A 1122 -20.11 -8.62 -11.19
CA GLN A 1122 -18.69 -8.32 -11.35
C GLN A 1122 -18.09 -9.31 -12.36
N LEU A 1123 -17.51 -8.80 -13.44
CA LEU A 1123 -16.79 -9.61 -14.42
C LEU A 1123 -15.40 -9.96 -13.87
N PRO A 1124 -14.81 -11.08 -14.31
CA PRO A 1124 -13.51 -11.54 -13.79
C PRO A 1124 -12.31 -10.71 -14.28
N GLN A 1125 -12.55 -9.73 -15.15
CA GLN A 1125 -11.58 -8.76 -15.66
C GLN A 1125 -12.36 -7.54 -16.20
N ASP A 1126 -11.68 -6.42 -16.39
CA ASP A 1126 -12.20 -5.19 -16.98
C ASP A 1126 -12.77 -5.40 -18.39
N ALA A 1127 -13.88 -4.73 -18.69
CA ALA A 1127 -14.59 -4.86 -19.96
C ALA A 1127 -14.05 -3.86 -20.98
N THR A 1128 -13.66 -4.32 -22.16
CA THR A 1128 -13.02 -3.50 -23.21
C THR A 1128 -13.86 -3.41 -24.48
N ALA A 1129 -14.82 -4.32 -24.66
CA ALA A 1129 -15.80 -4.25 -25.74
C ALA A 1129 -17.17 -4.79 -25.27
N LEU A 1130 -18.25 -4.28 -25.86
CA LEU A 1130 -19.62 -4.65 -25.50
C LEU A 1130 -20.50 -4.70 -26.76
N ALA A 1131 -21.24 -5.79 -26.98
CA ALA A 1131 -22.12 -5.94 -28.13
C ALA A 1131 -23.30 -6.88 -27.84
N TRP A 1132 -24.40 -6.75 -28.59
CA TRP A 1132 -25.54 -7.65 -28.53
C TRP A 1132 -25.53 -8.60 -29.74
N LEU A 1133 -25.51 -9.92 -29.47
CA LEU A 1133 -25.65 -10.98 -30.46
C LEU A 1133 -27.06 -11.56 -30.35
N GLY A 1134 -28.01 -10.98 -31.08
CA GLY A 1134 -29.43 -11.24 -30.87
C GLY A 1134 -29.85 -10.80 -29.46
N ASP A 1135 -30.32 -11.74 -28.65
CA ASP A 1135 -30.70 -11.51 -27.24
C ASP A 1135 -29.59 -11.79 -26.22
N THR A 1136 -28.41 -12.17 -26.69
CA THR A 1136 -27.25 -12.50 -25.86
C THR A 1136 -26.32 -11.31 -25.77
N LEU A 1137 -26.00 -10.87 -24.55
CA LEU A 1137 -25.01 -9.82 -24.32
C LEU A 1137 -23.63 -10.43 -24.41
N VAL A 1138 -22.76 -9.91 -25.26
CA VAL A 1138 -21.38 -10.35 -25.39
C VAL A 1138 -20.44 -9.26 -24.87
N VAL A 1139 -19.53 -9.66 -23.98
CA VAL A 1139 -18.55 -8.77 -23.36
C VAL A 1139 -17.14 -9.24 -23.69
N GLY A 1140 -16.32 -8.37 -24.27
CA GLY A 1140 -14.90 -8.60 -24.46
C GLY A 1140 -14.13 -8.09 -23.25
N LEU A 1141 -13.19 -8.89 -22.74
CA LEU A 1141 -12.42 -8.59 -21.52
C LEU A 1141 -10.94 -8.30 -21.82
N ALA A 1142 -10.29 -7.58 -20.91
CA ALA A 1142 -8.89 -7.19 -21.05
C ALA A 1142 -7.87 -8.35 -21.04
N ASP A 1143 -8.29 -9.56 -20.65
CA ASP A 1143 -7.45 -10.75 -20.71
C ASP A 1143 -7.70 -11.64 -21.93
N GLY A 1144 -8.50 -11.17 -22.89
CA GLY A 1144 -8.81 -11.89 -24.14
C GLY A 1144 -9.99 -12.85 -24.05
N ARG A 1145 -10.68 -12.92 -22.92
CA ARG A 1145 -11.96 -13.64 -22.84
C ARG A 1145 -13.08 -12.86 -23.53
N VAL A 1146 -13.92 -13.59 -24.27
CA VAL A 1146 -15.22 -13.12 -24.75
C VAL A 1146 -16.28 -13.89 -23.98
N VAL A 1147 -17.07 -13.20 -23.17
CA VAL A 1147 -18.10 -13.78 -22.30
C VAL A 1147 -19.48 -13.47 -22.87
N ALA A 1148 -20.24 -14.51 -23.18
CA ALA A 1148 -21.63 -14.38 -23.60
C ALA A 1148 -22.57 -14.62 -22.42
N LEU A 1149 -23.48 -13.68 -22.18
CA LEU A 1149 -24.43 -13.66 -21.08
C LEU A 1149 -25.86 -13.73 -21.62
N ALA A 1150 -26.61 -14.72 -21.14
CA ALA A 1150 -28.02 -14.86 -21.46
C ALA A 1150 -28.82 -13.77 -20.73
N ALA A 1151 -29.39 -12.84 -21.49
CA ALA A 1151 -30.18 -11.72 -20.97
C ALA A 1151 -31.70 -11.95 -21.08
N LYS A 1152 -32.12 -13.22 -21.13
CA LYS A 1152 -33.52 -13.66 -21.09
C LYS A 1152 -33.82 -14.40 -19.79
#